data_AF-A0A3Q0F6A4-F1
#
_entry.id   AF-A0A3Q0F6A4-F1
#
_cell.length_a   1.000
_cell.length_b   1.000
_cell.length_c   1.000
_cell.angle_alpha   90.00
_cell.angle_beta   90.00
_cell.angle_gamma   90.00
#
_symmetry.space_group_name_H-M   'P 1'
#
loop_
_entity.id
_entity.type
_entity.pdbx_description
1 polymer ?
#
loop_
_entity_poly.entity_id
_entity_poly.type
_entity_poly.pdbx_seq_one_letter_code
_entity_poly.pdbx_strand_id
1 'polypeptide(L)'
;MTRSKANSKKQHGIDFKKIRRKVGRKLPPPKNRTNTEIKSKAIVLPEQSVAAEKAGLAVNKKGLTLKELLQQTSHHNPKVRREALMGIKDLFTRHPAEQKSHRYVTVEKLRERIGDDDKVVRKSLYDLFKIVILPCCKEDNQELVVSLLMPYIFNAMTHFSVDVRMMAFDFLDLILEFYPPSFSPLYAEKIFLNYEDILRRNQYYLQDKGKLKAALSGLVRCLSLLPWNKAQTDLPNKDDTGRRVLFAYDDEMSMNSNGFSNIVKSLKDLVPSLMNIFLEFIPLIHSMESLEGKSFACMTSILHSIDLIVRSITHGSDKKSEYPSSQVGPDVADVTISSALLKRLFPRFPLNHTDHLSARDCGRLLDLNMVIAKIFFELNEWMCLPPHLLERFLELFENALLGKFFWTTQSAKAVWEEEHLVLLLPFIPKIVSRGVDDWTSRLLQAFTLTFRESKPGSLLKACVSAIEDVLTYMEGMHSTGTSNPQYIVLQEALCAWTGDIPRLLIQLGDNHLACSQRAWNPALVCMYNNMQQSLQDFYCTYQEGGPICFGPFLKLPRESQVLALCSIYYVSHLDLPILKSLVYCCLRFLLETSRMYASDSSDGLDSYVLFWIIDVLQLAYERGCIEIGDYLSFFITLVSRFKVSPEFGSSGFKGDPLRQTLKSMTDKIYSCIQQMGDKAIVLRLIERLIVDQISQKPSVDNRCSLLRMIVSVDSKPTLLSEQSIATLGLHLSEYLIDVVQCVPEDDGQRIPSFPFSLRRYYAVPCFFMLDRCHELMNLVLKKMGSVIYDSSVLLKSNKCCQDVRNCLNKVNAVTSALSLLHGDPQIRRIMSLYKKNIDNVIEQVISLQSSGEISMKIEEHDIMKRALHQLNILRDNLKS
;
A
#
# COMPACT_ATOMS: atom_id res chain seq x y z
N MET A 1 44.61 -106.95 -36.10
CA MET A 1 44.14 -105.55 -36.22
C MET A 1 43.03 -105.50 -37.26
N THR A 2 41.92 -104.87 -36.90
CA THR A 2 40.55 -105.12 -37.40
C THR A 2 40.27 -104.57 -38.79
N ARG A 3 39.77 -105.47 -39.66
CA ARG A 3 39.36 -105.29 -41.06
C ARG A 3 38.10 -104.44 -41.22
N SER A 4 38.11 -103.59 -42.24
CA SER A 4 36.93 -102.97 -42.87
C SER A 4 36.03 -104.04 -43.53
N LYS A 5 34.71 -103.95 -43.33
CA LYS A 5 33.72 -104.76 -44.03
C LYS A 5 33.10 -103.98 -45.19
N ALA A 6 33.17 -104.61 -46.35
CA ALA A 6 32.78 -104.11 -47.66
C ALA A 6 31.28 -103.79 -47.81
N ASN A 7 30.98 -102.75 -48.59
CA ASN A 7 29.65 -102.47 -49.11
C ASN A 7 29.19 -103.62 -50.03
N SER A 8 28.09 -104.26 -49.67
CA SER A 8 27.43 -105.26 -50.51
C SER A 8 26.63 -104.60 -51.64
N LYS A 9 26.71 -105.23 -52.81
CA LYS A 9 26.14 -104.82 -54.10
C LYS A 9 24.64 -104.50 -54.00
N LYS A 10 24.23 -103.31 -54.45
CA LYS A 10 22.81 -103.01 -54.73
C LYS A 10 22.37 -103.84 -55.94
N GLN A 11 21.43 -104.77 -55.75
CA GLN A 11 20.70 -105.42 -56.84
C GLN A 11 19.87 -104.37 -57.59
N HIS A 12 19.97 -104.38 -58.91
CA HIS A 12 19.14 -103.60 -59.82
C HIS A 12 17.71 -104.19 -59.85
N GLY A 13 16.69 -103.31 -59.78
CA GLY A 13 15.39 -103.47 -60.45
C GLY A 13 14.28 -104.28 -59.75
N ILE A 14 13.50 -103.65 -58.86
CA ILE A 14 12.06 -103.96 -58.74
C ILE A 14 11.32 -102.62 -58.82
N ASP A 15 10.81 -102.28 -60.00
CA ASP A 15 10.18 -100.97 -60.26
C ASP A 15 8.86 -100.76 -59.52
N PHE A 16 8.19 -101.86 -59.12
CA PHE A 16 6.95 -101.78 -58.35
C PHE A 16 6.99 -102.64 -57.09
N LYS A 17 7.35 -102.02 -55.95
CA LYS A 17 7.03 -102.58 -54.64
C LYS A 17 5.57 -102.31 -54.29
N LYS A 18 4.77 -103.38 -54.19
CA LYS A 18 3.38 -103.36 -53.68
C LYS A 18 3.43 -103.40 -52.15
N ILE A 19 2.95 -102.35 -51.49
CA ILE A 19 2.95 -102.26 -50.02
C ILE A 19 1.94 -103.29 -49.48
N ARG A 20 2.35 -104.12 -48.49
CA ARG A 20 1.48 -105.11 -47.85
C ARG A 20 0.29 -104.40 -47.16
N ARG A 21 -0.92 -104.87 -47.44
CA ARG A 21 -2.18 -104.35 -46.88
C ARG A 21 -2.18 -104.54 -45.36
N LYS A 22 -2.30 -103.46 -44.59
CA LYS A 22 -2.63 -103.52 -43.16
C LYS A 22 -4.13 -103.25 -43.02
N VAL A 23 -4.87 -104.25 -42.51
CA VAL A 23 -6.31 -104.18 -42.31
C VAL A 23 -6.66 -103.02 -41.36
N GLY A 24 -7.69 -102.23 -41.69
CA GLY A 24 -8.17 -101.11 -40.86
C GLY A 24 -7.60 -99.71 -41.17
N ARG A 25 -6.63 -99.55 -42.08
CA ARG A 25 -6.14 -98.23 -42.51
C ARG A 25 -6.67 -97.87 -43.91
N LYS A 26 -7.06 -96.60 -44.11
CA LYS A 26 -7.48 -96.07 -45.43
C LYS A 26 -6.39 -96.37 -46.45
N LEU A 27 -6.79 -96.92 -47.60
CA LEU A 27 -5.88 -97.25 -48.69
C LEU A 27 -5.14 -95.99 -49.14
N PRO A 28 -3.80 -96.03 -49.27
CA PRO A 28 -3.08 -94.92 -49.83
C PRO A 28 -3.58 -94.68 -51.27
N PRO A 29 -3.67 -93.41 -51.70
CA PRO A 29 -4.08 -93.10 -53.06
C PRO A 29 -3.18 -93.82 -54.08
N PRO A 30 -3.71 -94.14 -55.26
CA PRO A 30 -2.96 -94.88 -56.27
C PRO A 30 -1.72 -94.06 -56.68
N LYS A 31 -0.62 -94.74 -57.04
CA LYS A 31 0.69 -94.10 -57.26
C LYS A 31 0.69 -93.06 -58.40
N ASN A 32 -0.31 -93.08 -59.27
CA ASN A 32 -0.54 -92.12 -60.35
C ASN A 32 -1.41 -90.92 -59.94
N ARG A 33 -1.80 -90.79 -58.66
CA ARG A 33 -2.60 -89.65 -58.19
C ARG A 33 -1.70 -88.44 -57.93
N THR A 34 -1.83 -87.42 -58.78
CA THR A 34 -1.23 -86.10 -58.54
C THR A 34 -1.89 -85.47 -57.30
N ASN A 35 -1.07 -85.07 -56.32
CA ASN A 35 -1.56 -84.33 -55.16
C ASN A 35 -1.70 -82.85 -55.52
N THR A 36 -2.93 -82.32 -55.49
CA THR A 36 -3.25 -80.93 -55.83
C THR A 36 -3.31 -80.00 -54.61
N GLU A 37 -2.98 -80.49 -53.41
CA GLU A 37 -2.90 -79.63 -52.22
C GLU A 37 -1.62 -78.78 -52.24
N ILE A 38 -1.74 -77.58 -52.79
CA ILE A 38 -0.68 -76.57 -52.77
C ILE A 38 -0.90 -75.69 -51.52
N LYS A 39 0.10 -75.61 -50.64
CA LYS A 39 0.09 -74.70 -49.49
C LYS A 39 1.06 -73.54 -49.76
N SER A 40 0.53 -72.36 -49.99
CA SER A 40 1.31 -71.12 -50.09
C SER A 40 1.14 -70.28 -48.83
N LYS A 41 2.24 -69.74 -48.29
CA LYS A 41 2.24 -68.72 -47.23
C LYS A 41 2.76 -67.41 -47.82
N ALA A 42 2.09 -66.30 -47.53
CA ALA A 42 2.55 -64.98 -47.93
C ALA A 42 3.81 -64.59 -47.14
N ILE A 43 4.78 -63.99 -47.82
CA ILE A 43 5.95 -63.36 -47.20
C ILE A 43 5.52 -61.95 -46.77
N VAL A 44 5.46 -61.70 -45.46
CA VAL A 44 5.20 -60.35 -44.92
C VAL A 44 6.54 -59.68 -44.67
N LEU A 45 6.87 -58.70 -45.51
CA LEU A 45 8.06 -57.86 -45.30
C LEU A 45 7.71 -56.72 -44.32
N PRO A 46 8.60 -56.40 -43.36
CA PRO A 46 8.40 -55.25 -42.49
C PRO A 46 8.42 -53.95 -43.30
N GLU A 47 7.47 -53.06 -43.02
CA GLU A 47 7.38 -51.76 -43.68
C GLU A 47 8.64 -50.92 -43.41
N GLN A 48 9.26 -50.45 -44.49
CA GLN A 48 10.38 -49.51 -44.43
C GLN A 48 9.81 -48.08 -44.48
N SER A 49 10.28 -47.18 -43.60
CA SER A 49 9.75 -45.80 -43.40
C SER A 49 9.63 -44.95 -44.68
N VAL A 50 10.36 -45.29 -45.75
CA VAL A 50 10.30 -44.64 -47.07
C VAL A 50 9.00 -44.97 -47.84
N ALA A 51 8.37 -46.12 -47.55
CA ALA A 51 7.15 -46.59 -48.21
C ALA A 51 5.86 -46.21 -47.45
N ALA A 52 5.97 -45.61 -46.26
CA ALA A 52 4.80 -45.17 -45.48
C ALA A 52 4.25 -43.86 -46.05
N GLU A 53 2.96 -43.82 -46.36
CA GLU A 53 2.28 -42.61 -46.82
C GLU A 53 2.19 -41.60 -45.66
N LYS A 54 3.06 -40.58 -45.69
CA LYS A 54 3.14 -39.53 -44.65
C LYS A 54 2.29 -38.29 -44.98
N ALA A 55 1.43 -38.38 -46.00
CA ALA A 55 0.56 -37.28 -46.41
C ALA A 55 -0.41 -36.92 -45.27
N GLY A 56 -0.37 -35.66 -44.83
CA GLY A 56 -1.21 -35.15 -43.74
C GLY A 56 -0.66 -35.35 -42.32
N LEU A 57 0.50 -36.01 -42.13
CA LEU A 57 1.15 -36.15 -40.83
C LEU A 57 2.17 -35.03 -40.58
N ALA A 58 2.24 -34.53 -39.35
CA ALA A 58 3.27 -33.59 -38.95
C ALA A 58 4.65 -34.23 -38.90
N VAL A 59 5.62 -33.62 -39.59
CA VAL A 59 6.99 -34.14 -39.72
C VAL A 59 8.05 -33.09 -39.45
N ASN A 60 9.22 -33.54 -38.98
CA ASN A 60 10.34 -32.63 -38.78
C ASN A 60 11.05 -32.27 -40.11
N LYS A 61 12.10 -31.45 -40.09
CA LYS A 61 12.87 -31.05 -41.30
C LYS A 61 13.49 -32.24 -42.04
N LYS A 62 13.66 -33.37 -41.36
CA LYS A 62 14.18 -34.62 -41.91
C LYS A 62 13.06 -35.60 -42.31
N GLY A 63 11.80 -35.18 -42.33
CA GLY A 63 10.66 -36.04 -42.72
C GLY A 63 10.28 -37.10 -41.69
N LEU A 64 10.67 -36.94 -40.42
CA LEU A 64 10.37 -37.87 -39.33
C LEU A 64 9.15 -37.41 -38.53
N THR A 65 8.25 -38.34 -38.26
CA THR A 65 7.07 -38.18 -37.40
C THR A 65 7.44 -38.16 -35.92
N LEU A 66 6.54 -37.68 -35.05
CA LEU A 66 6.75 -37.71 -33.60
C LEU A 66 7.04 -39.13 -33.07
N LYS A 67 6.31 -40.14 -33.56
CA LYS A 67 6.48 -41.55 -33.16
C LYS A 67 7.88 -42.07 -33.50
N GLU A 68 8.36 -41.81 -34.71
CA GLU A 68 9.71 -42.20 -35.15
C GLU A 68 10.79 -41.51 -34.29
N LEU A 69 10.60 -40.23 -33.98
CA LEU A 69 11.54 -39.46 -33.15
C LEU A 69 11.57 -39.95 -31.71
N LEU A 70 10.42 -40.19 -31.09
CA LEU A 70 10.32 -40.74 -29.74
C LEU A 70 11.00 -42.11 -29.64
N GLN A 71 10.86 -42.96 -30.66
CA GLN A 71 11.56 -44.25 -30.70
C GLN A 71 13.09 -44.08 -30.77
N GLN A 72 13.58 -43.11 -31.55
CA GLN A 72 15.02 -42.82 -31.67
C GLN A 72 15.64 -42.28 -30.38
N THR A 73 14.87 -41.69 -29.47
CA THR A 73 15.39 -41.26 -28.16
C THR A 73 15.88 -42.42 -27.28
N SER A 74 15.47 -43.67 -27.53
CA SER A 74 15.95 -44.85 -26.80
C SER A 74 17.12 -45.57 -27.50
N HIS A 75 17.66 -45.01 -28.58
CA HIS A 75 18.74 -45.64 -29.35
C HIS A 75 20.05 -45.73 -28.55
N HIS A 76 20.85 -46.79 -28.74
CA HIS A 76 22.11 -47.00 -28.00
C HIS A 76 23.16 -45.89 -28.27
N ASN A 77 23.19 -45.33 -29.48
CA ASN A 77 24.10 -44.25 -29.86
C ASN A 77 23.62 -42.87 -29.34
N PRO A 78 24.40 -42.15 -28.51
CA PRO A 78 24.03 -40.85 -27.94
C PRO A 78 23.84 -39.75 -29.00
N LYS A 79 24.57 -39.79 -30.11
CA LYS A 79 24.40 -38.82 -31.21
C LYS A 79 23.00 -38.92 -31.81
N VAL A 80 22.51 -40.15 -32.01
CA VAL A 80 21.14 -40.40 -32.53
C VAL A 80 20.10 -39.92 -31.53
N ARG A 81 20.27 -40.22 -30.23
CA ARG A 81 19.36 -39.72 -29.18
C ARG A 81 19.28 -38.19 -29.18
N ARG A 82 20.43 -37.52 -29.22
CA ARG A 82 20.51 -36.06 -29.28
C ARG A 82 19.82 -35.48 -30.51
N GLU A 83 20.09 -36.06 -31.69
CA GLU A 83 19.45 -35.62 -32.94
C GLU A 83 17.94 -35.84 -32.91
N ALA A 84 17.46 -36.90 -32.27
CA ALA A 84 16.04 -37.14 -32.05
C ALA A 84 15.42 -36.05 -31.16
N LEU A 85 16.06 -35.68 -30.04
CA LEU A 85 15.59 -34.59 -29.16
C LEU A 85 15.51 -33.24 -29.90
N MET A 86 16.53 -32.92 -30.70
CA MET A 86 16.52 -31.72 -31.55
C MET A 86 15.45 -31.80 -32.64
N GLY A 87 15.21 -32.99 -33.18
CA GLY A 87 14.13 -33.25 -34.13
C GLY A 87 12.74 -33.05 -33.53
N ILE A 88 12.53 -33.44 -32.26
CA ILE A 88 11.29 -33.20 -31.51
C ILE A 88 11.09 -31.71 -31.28
N LYS A 89 12.15 -31.00 -30.87
CA LYS A 89 12.13 -29.53 -30.71
C LYS A 89 11.64 -28.85 -31.99
N ASP A 90 12.25 -29.20 -33.11
CA ASP A 90 11.99 -28.64 -34.44
C ASP A 90 10.61 -29.05 -34.99
N LEU A 91 10.11 -30.25 -34.67
CA LEU A 91 8.74 -30.68 -34.97
C LEU A 91 7.71 -29.80 -34.25
N PHE A 92 7.81 -29.66 -32.93
CA PHE A 92 6.85 -28.91 -32.13
C PHE A 92 6.86 -27.42 -32.40
N THR A 93 8.02 -26.84 -32.73
CA THR A 93 8.09 -25.43 -33.16
C THR A 93 7.36 -25.20 -34.48
N ARG A 94 7.34 -26.18 -35.39
CA ARG A 94 6.62 -26.08 -36.68
C ARG A 94 5.16 -26.50 -36.60
N HIS A 95 4.80 -27.38 -35.66
CA HIS A 95 3.45 -27.88 -35.48
C HIS A 95 3.02 -27.80 -33.98
N PRO A 96 2.67 -26.60 -33.46
CA PRO A 96 2.29 -26.46 -32.04
C PRO A 96 1.03 -27.23 -31.64
N ALA A 97 0.11 -27.46 -32.58
CA ALA A 97 -1.12 -28.24 -32.34
C ALA A 97 -0.82 -29.72 -31.98
N GLU A 98 0.19 -30.30 -32.62
CA GLU A 98 0.67 -31.66 -32.32
C GLU A 98 1.26 -31.76 -30.93
N GLN A 99 1.98 -30.71 -30.51
CA GLN A 99 2.53 -30.63 -29.17
C GLN A 99 1.43 -30.64 -28.10
N LYS A 100 0.36 -29.86 -28.29
CA LYS A 100 -0.79 -29.86 -27.37
C LYS A 100 -1.46 -31.24 -27.30
N SER A 101 -1.61 -31.91 -28.45
CA SER A 101 -2.30 -33.20 -28.57
C SER A 101 -1.50 -34.37 -27.97
N HIS A 102 -0.16 -34.32 -28.03
CA HIS A 102 0.72 -35.43 -27.64
C HIS A 102 1.64 -35.13 -26.45
N ARG A 103 1.37 -34.07 -25.68
CA ARG A 103 2.21 -33.63 -24.55
C ARG A 103 2.49 -34.73 -23.51
N TYR A 104 1.47 -35.43 -23.02
CA TYR A 104 1.66 -36.41 -21.94
C TYR A 104 2.45 -37.63 -22.41
N VAL A 105 2.14 -38.16 -23.60
CA VAL A 105 2.88 -39.27 -24.22
C VAL A 105 4.34 -38.88 -24.45
N THR A 106 4.57 -37.63 -24.85
CA THR A 106 5.93 -37.11 -25.05
C THR A 106 6.69 -37.01 -23.74
N VAL A 107 6.08 -36.44 -22.69
CA VAL A 107 6.67 -36.38 -21.34
C VAL A 107 6.96 -37.78 -20.80
N GLU A 108 6.01 -38.71 -20.97
CA GLU A 108 6.10 -40.09 -20.50
C GLU A 108 7.28 -40.85 -21.11
N LYS A 109 7.60 -40.56 -22.39
CA LYS A 109 8.75 -41.20 -23.04
C LYS A 109 10.07 -40.48 -22.74
N LEU A 110 10.05 -39.15 -22.75
CA LEU A 110 11.26 -38.34 -22.58
C LEU A 110 11.81 -38.36 -21.15
N ARG A 111 10.97 -38.57 -20.12
CA ARG A 111 11.40 -38.71 -18.72
C ARG A 111 12.46 -39.80 -18.50
N GLU A 112 12.46 -40.85 -19.33
CA GLU A 112 13.45 -41.93 -19.27
C GLU A 112 14.89 -41.44 -19.55
N ARG A 113 15.04 -40.26 -20.18
CA ARG A 113 16.34 -39.68 -20.55
C ARG A 113 16.90 -38.70 -19.52
N ILE A 114 16.20 -38.45 -18.42
CA ILE A 114 16.70 -37.58 -17.33
C ILE A 114 18.01 -38.15 -16.77
N GLY A 115 18.08 -39.48 -16.62
CA GLY A 115 19.25 -40.22 -16.16
C GLY A 115 20.20 -40.70 -17.27
N ASP A 116 20.19 -40.10 -18.48
CA ASP A 116 21.04 -40.57 -19.59
C ASP A 116 22.54 -40.37 -19.26
N ASP A 117 23.41 -41.31 -19.63
CA ASP A 117 24.85 -41.24 -19.32
C ASP A 117 25.56 -40.07 -20.05
N ASP A 118 25.09 -39.71 -21.24
CA ASP A 118 25.72 -38.67 -22.04
C ASP A 118 25.30 -37.26 -21.60
N LYS A 119 26.29 -36.42 -21.25
CA LYS A 119 26.09 -35.04 -20.79
C LYS A 119 25.34 -34.18 -21.81
N VAL A 120 25.63 -34.34 -23.10
CA VAL A 120 25.05 -33.49 -24.16
C VAL A 120 23.60 -33.89 -24.42
N VAL A 121 23.28 -35.19 -24.36
CA VAL A 121 21.90 -35.69 -24.41
C VAL A 121 21.08 -35.13 -23.25
N ARG A 122 21.57 -35.22 -22.01
CA ARG A 122 20.92 -34.65 -20.83
C ARG A 122 20.66 -33.15 -20.97
N LYS A 123 21.67 -32.39 -21.41
CA LYS A 123 21.53 -30.94 -21.62
C LYS A 123 20.51 -30.60 -22.72
N SER A 124 20.53 -31.35 -23.82
CA SER A 124 19.57 -31.16 -24.92
C SER A 124 18.14 -31.47 -24.48
N LEU A 125 17.96 -32.49 -23.62
CA LEU A 125 16.68 -32.82 -23.01
C LEU A 125 16.20 -31.68 -22.10
N TYR A 126 17.06 -31.18 -21.21
CA TYR A 126 16.75 -30.08 -20.32
C TYR A 126 16.28 -28.84 -21.10
N ASP A 127 17.02 -28.46 -22.14
CA ASP A 127 16.69 -27.30 -22.97
C ASP A 127 15.37 -27.51 -23.74
N LEU A 128 15.07 -28.74 -24.16
CA LEU A 128 13.79 -29.09 -24.78
C LEU A 128 12.63 -28.92 -23.79
N PHE A 129 12.77 -29.39 -22.54
CA PHE A 129 11.75 -29.21 -21.51
C PHE A 129 11.54 -27.74 -21.18
N LYS A 130 12.62 -26.99 -20.95
CA LYS A 130 12.58 -25.57 -20.58
C LYS A 130 11.96 -24.68 -21.64
N ILE A 131 12.33 -24.88 -22.91
CA ILE A 131 11.97 -23.96 -24.01
C ILE A 131 10.64 -24.33 -24.66
N VAL A 132 10.34 -25.63 -24.75
CA VAL A 132 9.22 -26.11 -25.57
C VAL A 132 8.15 -26.80 -24.73
N ILE A 133 8.50 -27.85 -23.98
CA ILE A 133 7.49 -28.72 -23.36
C ILE A 133 6.73 -28.03 -22.22
N LEU A 134 7.45 -27.51 -21.22
CA LEU A 134 6.83 -26.93 -20.01
C LEU A 134 6.02 -25.66 -20.28
N PRO A 135 6.49 -24.69 -21.11
CA PRO A 135 5.68 -23.51 -21.45
C PRO A 135 4.31 -23.83 -22.04
N CYS A 136 4.18 -24.91 -22.82
CA CYS A 136 2.91 -25.34 -23.43
C CYS A 136 1.98 -26.09 -22.48
N CYS A 137 2.42 -26.39 -21.25
CA CYS A 137 1.67 -27.14 -20.25
C CYS A 137 1.23 -26.26 -19.06
N LYS A 138 1.15 -24.93 -19.25
CA LYS A 138 0.81 -23.98 -18.17
C LYS A 138 -0.68 -23.99 -17.77
N GLU A 139 -1.60 -24.30 -18.70
CA GLU A 139 -3.06 -24.17 -18.49
C GLU A 139 -3.76 -25.50 -18.18
N ASP A 140 -3.06 -26.64 -18.22
CA ASP A 140 -3.65 -27.98 -18.15
C ASP A 140 -3.01 -28.85 -17.05
N ASN A 141 -3.81 -29.70 -16.38
CA ASN A 141 -3.46 -30.73 -15.36
C ASN A 141 -1.95 -30.83 -15.01
N GLN A 142 -1.42 -29.82 -14.34
CA GLN A 142 0.00 -29.66 -14.04
C GLN A 142 0.51 -30.81 -13.15
N GLU A 143 -0.34 -31.28 -12.24
CA GLU A 143 -0.09 -32.42 -11.34
C GLU A 143 0.25 -33.71 -12.08
N LEU A 144 -0.34 -33.94 -13.27
CA LEU A 144 -0.05 -35.13 -14.07
C LEU A 144 1.36 -35.08 -14.65
N VAL A 145 1.81 -33.92 -15.13
CA VAL A 145 3.17 -33.75 -15.65
C VAL A 145 4.20 -33.96 -14.54
N VAL A 146 3.94 -33.41 -13.35
CA VAL A 146 4.83 -33.54 -12.19
C VAL A 146 4.89 -35.00 -11.72
N SER A 147 3.75 -35.68 -11.56
CA SER A 147 3.72 -37.09 -11.15
C SER A 147 4.42 -38.04 -12.13
N LEU A 148 4.44 -37.70 -13.43
CA LEU A 148 5.21 -38.45 -14.42
C LEU A 148 6.72 -38.24 -14.29
N LEU A 149 7.17 -37.03 -13.98
CA LEU A 149 8.60 -36.65 -13.96
C LEU A 149 9.30 -36.97 -12.63
N MET A 150 8.64 -36.71 -11.49
CA MET A 150 9.26 -36.81 -10.16
C MET A 150 9.92 -38.17 -9.85
N PRO A 151 9.33 -39.34 -10.20
CA PRO A 151 9.99 -40.64 -9.96
C PRO A 151 11.33 -40.79 -10.70
N TYR A 152 11.42 -40.28 -11.94
CA TYR A 152 12.64 -40.35 -12.74
C TYR A 152 13.70 -39.35 -12.26
N ILE A 153 13.25 -38.19 -11.78
CA ILE A 153 14.13 -37.22 -11.12
C ILE A 153 14.71 -37.81 -9.85
N PHE A 154 13.91 -38.41 -8.97
CA PHE A 154 14.41 -39.06 -7.76
C PHE A 154 15.37 -40.20 -8.06
N ASN A 155 15.06 -41.05 -9.05
CA ASN A 155 15.97 -42.11 -9.48
C ASN A 155 17.32 -41.55 -9.96
N ALA A 156 17.30 -40.44 -10.71
CA ALA A 156 18.50 -39.77 -11.18
C ALA A 156 19.26 -39.03 -10.06
N MET A 157 18.57 -38.51 -9.02
CA MET A 157 19.20 -37.90 -7.84
C MET A 157 20.03 -38.90 -7.02
N THR A 158 19.69 -40.19 -7.09
CA THR A 158 20.41 -41.29 -6.44
C THR A 158 21.42 -42.00 -7.36
N HIS A 159 21.65 -41.48 -8.57
CA HIS A 159 22.54 -42.10 -9.55
C HIS A 159 24.01 -42.07 -9.10
N PHE A 160 24.82 -43.07 -9.51
CA PHE A 160 26.24 -43.14 -9.14
C PHE A 160 27.07 -41.96 -9.68
N SER A 161 26.76 -41.49 -10.88
CA SER A 161 27.43 -40.34 -11.50
C SER A 161 26.90 -39.00 -10.96
N VAL A 162 27.78 -38.22 -10.33
CA VAL A 162 27.49 -36.89 -9.79
C VAL A 162 26.92 -35.94 -10.85
N ASP A 163 27.42 -35.98 -12.08
CA ASP A 163 26.93 -35.11 -13.16
C ASP A 163 25.51 -35.48 -13.64
N VAL A 164 25.05 -36.70 -13.38
CA VAL A 164 23.65 -37.10 -13.60
C VAL A 164 22.79 -36.60 -12.44
N ARG A 165 23.26 -36.76 -11.20
CA ARG A 165 22.58 -36.25 -10.00
C ARG A 165 22.35 -34.74 -10.08
N MET A 166 23.38 -33.97 -10.43
CA MET A 166 23.29 -32.50 -10.56
C MET A 166 22.25 -32.07 -11.60
N MET A 167 22.22 -32.75 -12.75
CA MET A 167 21.20 -32.49 -13.76
C MET A 167 19.79 -32.81 -13.24
N ALA A 168 19.64 -33.84 -12.40
CA ALA A 168 18.35 -34.14 -11.78
C ALA A 168 17.87 -33.01 -10.84
N PHE A 169 18.78 -32.38 -10.10
CA PHE A 169 18.46 -31.17 -9.32
C PHE A 169 18.11 -29.98 -10.23
N ASP A 170 18.80 -29.79 -11.36
CA ASP A 170 18.42 -28.77 -12.35
C ASP A 170 17.00 -29.01 -12.89
N PHE A 171 16.63 -30.28 -13.16
CA PHE A 171 15.28 -30.64 -13.57
C PHE A 171 14.23 -30.41 -12.48
N LEU A 172 14.55 -30.69 -11.21
CA LEU A 172 13.69 -30.34 -10.07
C LEU A 172 13.47 -28.82 -10.03
N ASP A 173 14.54 -28.04 -10.10
CA ASP A 173 14.49 -26.58 -10.12
C ASP A 173 13.61 -26.05 -11.26
N LEU A 174 13.73 -26.66 -12.44
CA LEU A 174 12.91 -26.33 -13.60
C LEU A 174 11.42 -26.61 -13.36
N ILE A 175 11.07 -27.72 -12.70
CA ILE A 175 9.68 -28.03 -12.32
C ILE A 175 9.16 -26.98 -11.33
N LEU A 176 9.97 -26.61 -10.33
CA LEU A 176 9.56 -25.63 -9.32
C LEU A 176 9.41 -24.21 -9.90
N GLU A 177 10.20 -23.85 -10.91
CA GLU A 177 10.08 -22.58 -11.64
C GLU A 177 8.77 -22.48 -12.42
N PHE A 178 8.36 -23.56 -13.11
CA PHE A 178 7.14 -23.57 -13.92
C PHE A 178 5.87 -23.91 -13.13
N TYR A 179 6.00 -24.68 -12.05
CA TYR A 179 4.87 -25.16 -11.23
C TYR A 179 5.13 -25.05 -9.72
N PRO A 180 5.29 -23.84 -9.15
CA PRO A 180 5.53 -23.64 -7.72
C PRO A 180 4.55 -24.35 -6.76
N PRO A 181 3.23 -24.46 -7.06
CA PRO A 181 2.27 -25.18 -6.20
C PRO A 181 2.50 -26.69 -6.12
N SER A 182 3.34 -27.25 -7.00
CA SER A 182 3.62 -28.69 -7.07
C SER A 182 4.57 -29.18 -5.98
N PHE A 183 5.13 -28.27 -5.18
CA PHE A 183 5.88 -28.59 -3.99
C PHE A 183 4.94 -29.10 -2.89
N SER A 184 4.47 -30.34 -3.04
CA SER A 184 3.62 -31.00 -2.07
C SER A 184 4.45 -31.63 -0.95
N PRO A 185 3.88 -31.75 0.28
CA PRO A 185 4.55 -32.44 1.39
C PRO A 185 5.02 -33.86 1.05
N LEU A 186 4.32 -34.54 0.11
CA LEU A 186 4.64 -35.88 -0.38
C LEU A 186 6.05 -35.97 -0.99
N TYR A 187 6.48 -34.92 -1.69
CA TYR A 187 7.80 -34.88 -2.35
C TYR A 187 8.86 -34.19 -1.51
N ALA A 188 8.47 -33.23 -0.67
CA ALA A 188 9.39 -32.42 0.13
C ALA A 188 10.36 -33.26 0.98
N GLU A 189 9.86 -34.26 1.72
CA GLU A 189 10.70 -35.15 2.54
C GLU A 189 11.79 -35.84 1.71
N LYS A 190 11.41 -36.45 0.57
CA LYS A 190 12.36 -37.12 -0.33
C LYS A 190 13.33 -36.14 -0.98
N ILE A 191 12.89 -34.93 -1.31
CA ILE A 191 13.75 -33.88 -1.86
C ILE A 191 14.85 -33.53 -0.84
N PHE A 192 14.48 -33.27 0.42
CA PHE A 192 15.44 -32.91 1.46
C PHE A 192 16.41 -34.05 1.81
N LEU A 193 15.94 -35.31 1.85
CA LEU A 193 16.82 -36.47 2.02
C LEU A 193 17.86 -36.60 0.88
N ASN A 194 17.47 -36.31 -0.37
CA ASN A 194 18.40 -36.32 -1.50
C ASN A 194 19.41 -35.16 -1.43
N TYR A 195 18.98 -33.98 -0.98
CA TYR A 195 19.89 -32.86 -0.69
C TYR A 195 20.85 -33.19 0.46
N GLU A 196 20.39 -33.84 1.52
CA GLU A 196 21.24 -34.30 2.62
C GLU A 196 22.29 -35.31 2.12
N ASP A 197 21.89 -36.30 1.31
CA ASP A 197 22.79 -37.31 0.76
C ASP A 197 23.88 -36.69 -0.12
N ILE A 198 23.49 -35.79 -1.04
CA ILE A 198 24.44 -35.17 -1.97
C ILE A 198 25.45 -34.27 -1.25
N LEU A 199 25.00 -33.54 -0.22
CA LEU A 199 25.84 -32.67 0.60
C LEU A 199 26.74 -33.45 1.58
N ARG A 200 26.26 -34.58 2.13
CA ARG A 200 27.03 -35.39 3.08
C ARG A 200 28.10 -36.26 2.41
N ARG A 201 27.79 -36.89 1.26
CA ARG A 201 28.63 -37.97 0.69
C ARG A 201 29.68 -37.51 -0.32
N ASN A 202 29.57 -36.30 -0.87
CA ASN A 202 30.42 -35.88 -1.99
C ASN A 202 31.43 -34.81 -1.56
N GLN A 203 32.53 -35.25 -0.93
CA GLN A 203 33.69 -34.39 -0.62
C GLN A 203 34.30 -33.73 -1.88
N TYR A 204 33.96 -34.20 -3.08
CA TYR A 204 34.37 -33.64 -4.37
C TYR A 204 33.78 -32.23 -4.64
N TYR A 205 32.68 -31.82 -4.00
CA TYR A 205 32.08 -30.49 -4.19
C TYR A 205 32.96 -29.33 -3.70
N LEU A 206 33.90 -29.61 -2.82
CA LEU A 206 34.90 -28.63 -2.39
C LEU A 206 35.85 -28.23 -3.54
N GLN A 207 36.04 -29.09 -4.53
CA GLN A 207 36.89 -28.82 -5.69
C GLN A 207 36.15 -27.99 -6.77
N ASP A 208 34.83 -28.19 -6.94
CA ASP A 208 34.00 -27.39 -7.84
C ASP A 208 32.96 -26.55 -7.07
N LYS A 209 33.43 -25.42 -6.55
CA LYS A 209 32.62 -24.42 -5.83
C LYS A 209 31.41 -23.93 -6.64
N GLY A 210 31.44 -24.03 -7.97
CA GLY A 210 30.33 -23.63 -8.84
C GLY A 210 29.14 -24.58 -8.74
N LYS A 211 29.40 -25.89 -8.79
CA LYS A 211 28.35 -26.92 -8.61
C LYS A 211 27.78 -26.91 -7.20
N LEU A 212 28.61 -26.71 -6.18
CA LEU A 212 28.17 -26.58 -4.79
C LEU A 212 27.21 -25.38 -4.63
N LYS A 213 27.59 -24.21 -5.15
CA LYS A 213 26.72 -23.03 -5.14
C LYS A 213 25.37 -23.31 -5.80
N ALA A 214 25.36 -23.96 -6.97
CA ALA A 214 24.13 -24.29 -7.68
C ALA A 214 23.22 -25.21 -6.85
N ALA A 215 23.77 -26.28 -6.26
CA ALA A 215 23.03 -27.18 -5.38
C ALA A 215 22.43 -26.45 -4.16
N LEU A 216 23.23 -25.62 -3.49
CA LEU A 216 22.78 -24.82 -2.34
C LEU A 216 21.71 -23.79 -2.73
N SER A 217 21.83 -23.18 -3.91
CA SER A 217 20.82 -22.23 -4.41
C SER A 217 19.49 -22.92 -4.68
N GLY A 218 19.51 -24.13 -5.25
CA GLY A 218 18.31 -24.96 -5.42
C GLY A 218 17.69 -25.40 -4.09
N LEU A 219 18.53 -25.75 -3.11
CA LEU A 219 18.07 -26.05 -1.75
C LEU A 219 17.37 -24.84 -1.10
N VAL A 220 17.98 -23.65 -1.17
CA VAL A 220 17.37 -22.41 -0.68
C VAL A 220 16.00 -22.19 -1.32
N ARG A 221 15.88 -22.36 -2.65
CA ARG A 221 14.59 -22.25 -3.35
C ARG A 221 13.56 -23.24 -2.79
N CYS A 222 13.93 -24.50 -2.60
CA CYS A 222 13.04 -25.52 -2.03
C CYS A 222 12.58 -25.15 -0.61
N LEU A 223 13.50 -24.65 0.24
CA LEU A 223 13.18 -24.22 1.60
C LEU A 223 12.26 -23.00 1.60
N SER A 224 12.46 -22.03 0.70
CA SER A 224 11.61 -20.84 0.59
C SER A 224 10.19 -21.14 0.11
N LEU A 225 9.99 -22.25 -0.63
CA LEU A 225 8.66 -22.68 -1.08
C LEU A 225 7.82 -23.35 0.03
N LEU A 226 8.43 -23.69 1.17
CA LEU A 226 7.69 -24.23 2.31
C LEU A 226 6.61 -23.22 2.78
N PRO A 227 5.39 -23.68 3.10
CA PRO A 227 4.28 -22.79 3.48
C PRO A 227 4.63 -21.81 4.61
N TRP A 228 5.52 -22.23 5.51
CA TRP A 228 5.88 -21.52 6.74
C TRP A 228 6.85 -20.36 6.51
N ASN A 229 7.54 -20.32 5.35
CA ASN A 229 8.53 -19.29 5.03
C ASN A 229 7.97 -18.13 4.18
N LYS A 230 6.69 -18.20 3.78
CA LYS A 230 6.02 -17.15 2.97
C LYS A 230 5.61 -15.92 3.79
N ALA A 231 5.57 -16.00 5.12
CA ALA A 231 4.97 -14.98 5.99
C ALA A 231 5.75 -13.65 6.11
N GLN A 232 6.95 -13.53 5.52
CA GLN A 232 7.79 -12.33 5.64
C GLN A 232 8.32 -11.77 4.31
N THR A 233 8.09 -12.44 3.17
CA THR A 233 8.53 -11.92 1.87
C THR A 233 7.63 -10.80 1.36
N ASP A 234 6.37 -10.78 1.82
CA ASP A 234 5.45 -9.66 1.61
C ASP A 234 5.27 -8.95 2.95
N LEU A 235 5.82 -7.72 3.07
CA LEU A 235 5.25 -6.76 4.00
C LEU A 235 3.74 -6.73 3.70
N PRO A 236 2.84 -6.98 4.66
CA PRO A 236 1.43 -7.10 4.34
C PRO A 236 0.93 -5.77 3.80
N ASN A 237 0.82 -5.65 2.48
CA ASN A 237 -0.02 -4.67 1.81
C ASN A 237 -1.46 -4.99 2.23
N LYS A 238 -1.90 -4.38 3.33
CA LYS A 238 -3.28 -4.42 3.82
C LYS A 238 -4.23 -3.56 2.98
N ASP A 239 -3.95 -3.34 1.70
CA ASP A 239 -4.96 -2.83 0.75
C ASP A 239 -6.08 -3.86 0.50
N ASP A 240 -5.89 -5.11 0.95
CA ASP A 240 -6.90 -6.15 0.82
C ASP A 240 -7.69 -6.40 2.12
N THR A 241 -7.90 -5.33 2.92
CA THR A 241 -8.80 -5.40 4.09
C THR A 241 -10.26 -5.62 3.65
N GLY A 242 -10.59 -5.30 2.39
CA GLY A 242 -11.87 -5.64 1.76
C GLY A 242 -12.10 -7.14 1.47
N ARG A 243 -11.05 -7.97 1.39
CA ARG A 243 -11.20 -9.43 1.16
C ARG A 243 -11.13 -10.29 2.41
N ARG A 244 -10.73 -9.76 3.57
CA ARG A 244 -10.73 -10.53 4.84
C ARG A 244 -12.13 -10.89 5.36
N VAL A 245 -13.17 -10.24 4.84
CA VAL A 245 -14.58 -10.54 5.22
C VAL A 245 -15.21 -11.60 4.31
N LEU A 246 -14.54 -12.01 3.22
CA LEU A 246 -15.10 -12.95 2.23
C LEU A 246 -14.32 -14.27 2.06
N PHE A 247 -13.22 -14.48 2.80
CA PHE A 247 -12.50 -15.76 2.86
C PHE A 247 -12.35 -16.31 4.29
N ALA A 248 -13.31 -16.01 5.17
CA ALA A 248 -13.45 -16.74 6.44
C ALA A 248 -13.88 -18.21 6.24
N TYR A 249 -14.16 -18.60 4.99
CA TYR A 249 -14.34 -19.96 4.52
C TYR A 249 -13.65 -20.08 3.17
N ASP A 250 -12.40 -20.51 3.13
CA ASP A 250 -11.89 -21.42 2.10
C ASP A 250 -10.50 -21.96 2.49
N ASP A 251 -10.48 -23.29 2.67
CA ASP A 251 -9.36 -24.21 2.87
C ASP A 251 -8.41 -23.99 4.06
N GLU A 252 -8.93 -24.29 5.25
CA GLU A 252 -8.21 -25.15 6.18
C GLU A 252 -7.87 -26.49 5.51
N MET A 253 -6.83 -26.52 4.66
CA MET A 253 -6.18 -27.78 4.30
C MET A 253 -5.52 -28.31 5.57
N SER A 254 -6.24 -29.18 6.29
CA SER A 254 -5.73 -30.03 7.35
C SER A 254 -4.58 -30.88 6.78
N MET A 255 -3.36 -30.34 6.79
CA MET A 255 -2.17 -31.10 6.51
C MET A 255 -2.06 -32.19 7.57
N ASN A 256 -2.13 -33.46 7.17
CA ASN A 256 -1.90 -34.60 8.04
C ASN A 256 -0.68 -34.33 8.92
N SER A 257 -0.87 -34.26 10.23
CA SER A 257 0.15 -33.95 11.25
C SER A 257 1.44 -34.77 11.10
N ASN A 258 1.34 -35.96 10.51
CA ASN A 258 2.45 -36.86 10.24
C ASN A 258 3.38 -36.37 9.11
N GLY A 259 2.84 -35.77 8.04
CA GLY A 259 3.66 -35.26 6.93
C GLY A 259 4.52 -34.07 7.35
N PHE A 260 3.99 -33.22 8.23
CA PHE A 260 4.71 -32.12 8.86
C PHE A 260 5.89 -32.62 9.71
N SER A 261 5.63 -33.60 10.59
CA SER A 261 6.66 -34.16 11.49
C SER A 261 7.83 -34.79 10.74
N ASN A 262 7.55 -35.52 9.66
CA ASN A 262 8.59 -36.15 8.83
C ASN A 262 9.46 -35.12 8.09
N ILE A 263 8.84 -34.07 7.53
CA ILE A 263 9.58 -32.98 6.87
C ILE A 263 10.47 -32.28 7.89
N VAL A 264 9.94 -31.90 9.05
CA VAL A 264 10.72 -31.26 10.12
C VAL A 264 11.91 -32.13 10.55
N LYS A 265 11.73 -33.46 10.65
CA LYS A 265 12.84 -34.38 10.93
C LYS A 265 13.91 -34.34 9.83
N SER A 266 13.52 -34.42 8.56
CA SER A 266 14.47 -34.35 7.43
C SER A 266 15.22 -33.00 7.37
N LEU A 267 14.56 -31.89 7.73
CA LEU A 267 15.19 -30.57 7.82
C LEU A 267 16.20 -30.52 8.98
N LYS A 268 15.89 -31.16 10.12
CA LYS A 268 16.79 -31.26 11.27
C LYS A 268 18.08 -32.01 10.94
N ASP A 269 17.98 -33.12 10.19
CA ASP A 269 19.13 -33.94 9.79
C ASP A 269 20.04 -33.25 8.74
N LEU A 270 19.52 -32.23 8.05
CA LEU A 270 20.27 -31.43 7.07
C LEU A 270 21.23 -30.42 7.73
N VAL A 271 20.87 -29.87 8.90
CA VAL A 271 21.66 -28.81 9.57
C VAL A 271 23.10 -29.26 9.87
N PRO A 272 23.38 -30.45 10.45
CA PRO A 272 24.75 -30.91 10.69
C PRO A 272 25.59 -31.00 9.42
N SER A 273 25.00 -31.44 8.30
CA SER A 273 25.68 -31.57 7.01
C SER A 273 26.04 -30.19 6.44
N LEU A 274 25.10 -29.23 6.47
CA LEU A 274 25.35 -27.84 6.10
C LEU A 274 26.43 -27.20 6.96
N MET A 275 26.40 -27.45 8.27
CA MET A 275 27.40 -26.95 9.21
C MET A 275 28.79 -27.53 8.97
N ASN A 276 28.92 -28.81 8.62
CA ASN A 276 30.21 -29.40 8.26
C ASN A 276 30.84 -28.64 7.08
N ILE A 277 30.06 -28.41 6.02
CA ILE A 277 30.49 -27.69 4.83
C ILE A 277 30.86 -26.25 5.18
N PHE A 278 30.05 -25.56 5.99
CA PHE A 278 30.36 -24.19 6.42
C PHE A 278 31.69 -24.11 7.16
N LEU A 279 31.98 -25.09 8.03
CA LEU A 279 33.22 -25.12 8.82
C LEU A 279 34.47 -25.42 7.98
N GLU A 280 34.34 -26.10 6.85
CA GLU A 280 35.43 -26.29 5.89
C GLU A 280 35.86 -24.98 5.22
N PHE A 281 34.97 -23.98 5.15
CA PHE A 281 35.32 -22.64 4.67
C PHE A 281 36.02 -21.77 5.73
N ILE A 282 35.96 -22.12 7.02
CA ILE A 282 36.54 -21.29 8.09
C ILE A 282 38.07 -21.18 7.99
N PRO A 283 38.84 -22.25 7.73
CA PRO A 283 40.29 -22.14 7.51
C PRO A 283 40.66 -21.21 6.35
N LEU A 284 39.85 -21.18 5.27
CA LEU A 284 40.05 -20.30 4.11
C LEU A 284 39.90 -18.82 4.46
N ILE A 285 39.10 -18.50 5.49
CA ILE A 285 38.99 -17.13 6.00
C ILE A 285 40.29 -16.71 6.69
N HIS A 286 41.00 -17.64 7.34
CA HIS A 286 42.20 -17.38 8.14
C HIS A 286 43.53 -17.52 7.37
N SER A 287 43.52 -18.09 6.16
CA SER A 287 44.73 -18.46 5.42
C SER A 287 45.27 -17.39 4.44
N MET A 288 44.90 -16.12 4.60
CA MET A 288 45.33 -15.00 3.73
C MET A 288 44.96 -15.10 2.23
N GLU A 289 44.18 -16.11 1.81
CA GLU A 289 43.62 -16.16 0.45
C GLU A 289 42.37 -15.28 0.39
N SER A 290 42.30 -14.34 -0.56
CA SER A 290 41.12 -13.49 -0.75
C SER A 290 39.85 -14.36 -0.83
N LEU A 291 38.78 -14.00 -0.12
CA LEU A 291 37.55 -14.76 -0.12
C LEU A 291 36.98 -14.78 -1.56
N GLU A 292 37.22 -15.87 -2.28
CA GLU A 292 36.72 -16.03 -3.64
C GLU A 292 35.20 -15.81 -3.66
N GLY A 293 34.69 -15.07 -4.65
CA GLY A 293 33.26 -14.76 -4.73
C GLY A 293 32.36 -16.00 -4.76
N LYS A 294 32.89 -17.15 -5.20
CA LYS A 294 32.18 -18.44 -5.16
C LYS A 294 32.12 -19.02 -3.74
N SER A 295 33.20 -18.97 -2.97
CA SER A 295 33.23 -19.41 -1.57
C SER A 295 32.25 -18.60 -0.71
N PHE A 296 32.27 -17.27 -0.84
CA PHE A 296 31.33 -16.39 -0.16
C PHE A 296 29.87 -16.75 -0.49
N ALA A 297 29.54 -16.90 -1.77
CA ALA A 297 28.19 -17.26 -2.19
C ALA A 297 27.73 -18.61 -1.63
N CYS A 298 28.63 -19.60 -1.51
CA CYS A 298 28.33 -20.87 -0.85
C CYS A 298 28.03 -20.65 0.64
N MET A 299 28.88 -19.92 1.37
CA MET A 299 28.68 -19.62 2.78
C MET A 299 27.34 -18.90 3.04
N THR A 300 27.01 -17.88 2.25
CA THR A 300 25.72 -17.18 2.33
C THR A 300 24.54 -18.12 2.08
N SER A 301 24.63 -18.98 1.06
CA SER A 301 23.55 -19.94 0.74
C SER A 301 23.36 -20.98 1.85
N ILE A 302 24.44 -21.40 2.50
CA ILE A 302 24.40 -22.31 3.66
C ILE A 302 23.71 -21.63 4.83
N LEU A 303 24.14 -20.43 5.21
CA LEU A 303 23.52 -19.69 6.33
C LEU A 303 22.04 -19.41 6.06
N HIS A 304 21.69 -19.00 4.84
CA HIS A 304 20.29 -18.79 4.46
C HIS A 304 19.46 -20.08 4.50
N SER A 305 20.06 -21.23 4.15
CA SER A 305 19.40 -22.52 4.30
C SER A 305 19.14 -22.86 5.78
N ILE A 306 20.13 -22.62 6.66
CA ILE A 306 19.99 -22.85 8.11
C ILE A 306 18.91 -21.93 8.69
N ASP A 307 18.93 -20.66 8.34
CA ASP A 307 17.96 -19.64 8.72
C ASP A 307 16.52 -20.04 8.33
N LEU A 308 16.28 -20.45 7.08
CA LEU A 308 14.97 -20.96 6.65
C LEU A 308 14.54 -22.24 7.40
N ILE A 309 15.48 -23.12 7.72
CA ILE A 309 15.20 -24.33 8.51
C ILE A 309 14.80 -23.95 9.95
N VAL A 310 15.52 -23.03 10.58
CA VAL A 310 15.23 -22.54 11.94
C VAL A 310 13.83 -21.95 12.00
N ARG A 311 13.46 -21.05 11.07
CA ARG A 311 12.10 -20.48 11.00
C ARG A 311 11.01 -21.53 10.81
N SER A 312 11.29 -22.53 9.98
CA SER A 312 10.35 -23.63 9.74
C SER A 312 10.05 -24.43 11.01
N ILE A 313 11.04 -24.55 11.90
CA ILE A 313 10.93 -25.29 13.16
C ILE A 313 10.25 -24.44 14.23
N THR A 314 10.60 -23.16 14.36
CA THR A 314 9.97 -22.25 15.33
C THR A 314 8.48 -22.08 15.05
N HIS A 315 8.09 -21.87 13.79
CA HIS A 315 6.67 -21.74 13.39
C HIS A 315 5.86 -23.02 13.62
N GLY A 316 6.51 -24.19 13.56
CA GLY A 316 5.91 -25.50 13.83
C GLY A 316 5.51 -25.73 15.29
N SER A 317 6.14 -25.02 16.22
CA SER A 317 5.94 -25.21 17.66
C SER A 317 4.84 -24.31 18.23
N ASP A 318 4.66 -23.09 17.70
CA ASP A 318 3.61 -22.16 18.13
C ASP A 318 2.19 -22.71 17.90
N LYS A 319 1.98 -23.46 16.82
CA LYS A 319 0.66 -24.08 16.53
C LYS A 319 0.28 -25.25 17.43
N LYS A 320 1.22 -25.79 18.22
CA LYS A 320 0.91 -26.82 19.24
C LYS A 320 0.54 -26.19 20.59
N SER A 321 0.66 -24.86 20.74
CA SER A 321 0.50 -24.17 22.01
C SER A 321 -0.94 -23.77 22.37
N GLU A 322 -1.95 -24.03 21.53
CA GLU A 322 -3.34 -23.64 21.85
C GLU A 322 -4.03 -24.56 22.87
N TYR A 323 -3.35 -25.60 23.37
CA TYR A 323 -3.80 -26.35 24.55
C TYR A 323 -2.62 -26.61 25.50
N PRO A 324 -2.63 -26.06 26.73
CA PRO A 324 -1.61 -26.38 27.71
C PRO A 324 -1.89 -27.77 28.30
N SER A 325 -1.46 -28.84 27.62
CA SER A 325 -1.27 -30.12 28.29
C SER A 325 0.12 -30.14 28.92
N SER A 326 0.14 -30.08 30.24
CA SER A 326 1.33 -30.25 31.07
C SER A 326 2.02 -31.60 30.77
N GLN A 327 3.35 -31.57 30.74
CA GLN A 327 4.28 -32.71 30.55
C GLN A 327 4.56 -33.18 29.12
N VAL A 328 5.25 -32.36 28.32
CA VAL A 328 6.21 -32.86 27.33
C VAL A 328 7.46 -31.98 27.42
N GLY A 329 8.60 -32.56 27.86
CA GLY A 329 9.89 -31.86 27.84
C GLY A 329 10.34 -31.54 26.40
N PRO A 330 11.33 -30.64 26.20
CA PRO A 330 11.82 -30.31 24.86
C PRO A 330 12.21 -31.60 24.13
N ASP A 331 11.66 -31.78 22.93
CA ASP A 331 11.80 -33.00 22.14
C ASP A 331 13.31 -33.29 21.95
N VAL A 332 13.75 -34.54 22.12
CA VAL A 332 15.19 -34.92 22.08
C VAL A 332 15.87 -34.45 20.78
N ALA A 333 15.09 -34.26 19.72
CA ALA A 333 15.52 -33.73 18.43
C ALA A 333 15.81 -32.21 18.42
N ASP A 334 15.15 -31.40 19.25
CA ASP A 334 15.35 -29.94 19.35
C ASP A 334 16.67 -29.56 20.02
N VAL A 335 17.16 -30.46 20.87
CA VAL A 335 18.50 -30.42 21.48
C VAL A 335 19.59 -30.60 20.42
N THR A 336 19.31 -31.27 19.29
CA THR A 336 20.34 -31.66 18.31
C THR A 336 20.80 -30.48 17.43
N ILE A 337 19.86 -29.69 16.89
CA ILE A 337 20.20 -28.46 16.14
C ILE A 337 20.85 -27.45 17.08
N SER A 338 20.22 -27.22 18.23
CA SER A 338 20.71 -26.28 19.24
C SER A 338 22.12 -26.67 19.69
N SER A 339 22.38 -27.94 19.99
CA SER A 339 23.72 -28.43 20.32
C SER A 339 24.71 -28.31 19.16
N ALA A 340 24.30 -28.50 17.91
CA ALA A 340 25.19 -28.37 16.76
C ALA A 340 25.61 -26.91 16.53
N LEU A 341 24.67 -25.96 16.59
CA LEU A 341 24.95 -24.53 16.41
C LEU A 341 25.67 -23.95 17.64
N LEU A 342 25.22 -24.28 18.86
CA LEU A 342 25.84 -23.82 20.12
C LEU A 342 27.27 -24.32 20.31
N LYS A 343 27.60 -25.55 19.89
CA LYS A 343 28.95 -26.10 20.07
C LYS A 343 29.89 -25.80 18.91
N ARG A 344 29.37 -25.47 17.71
CA ARG A 344 30.19 -25.40 16.49
C ARG A 344 30.18 -24.05 15.79
N LEU A 345 29.06 -23.33 15.75
CA LEU A 345 28.96 -22.03 15.05
C LEU A 345 29.17 -20.86 16.00
N PHE A 346 28.34 -20.75 17.04
CA PHE A 346 28.33 -19.59 17.95
C PHE A 346 29.63 -19.37 18.74
N PRO A 347 30.41 -20.40 19.13
CA PRO A 347 31.71 -20.17 19.78
C PRO A 347 32.74 -19.48 18.88
N ARG A 348 32.56 -19.56 17.56
CA ARG A 348 33.42 -18.95 16.54
C ARG A 348 32.93 -17.55 16.11
N PHE A 349 31.85 -17.06 16.70
CA PHE A 349 31.32 -15.73 16.43
C PHE A 349 32.00 -14.68 17.33
N PRO A 350 32.32 -13.48 16.81
CA PRO A 350 32.19 -13.06 15.40
C PRO A 350 33.27 -13.68 14.50
N LEU A 351 32.96 -13.84 13.21
CA LEU A 351 33.92 -14.25 12.19
C LEU A 351 34.89 -13.08 11.91
N ASN A 352 35.93 -12.94 12.72
CA ASN A 352 36.95 -11.90 12.61
C ASN A 352 38.26 -12.45 12.03
N HIS A 353 39.01 -11.62 11.31
CA HIS A 353 40.37 -11.92 10.84
C HIS A 353 41.42 -11.15 11.66
N THR A 354 42.62 -11.70 11.76
CA THR A 354 43.71 -11.19 12.60
C THR A 354 44.76 -10.34 11.87
N ASP A 355 44.51 -9.81 10.65
CA ASP A 355 45.18 -8.64 10.02
C ASP A 355 44.93 -8.51 8.48
N HIS A 356 44.98 -7.28 7.94
CA HIS A 356 44.98 -6.79 6.53
C HIS A 356 44.06 -7.47 5.47
N LEU A 357 42.73 -7.33 5.59
CA LEU A 357 41.77 -7.67 4.53
C LEU A 357 41.45 -6.48 3.60
N SER A 358 41.05 -6.78 2.36
CA SER A 358 40.46 -5.78 1.46
C SER A 358 39.13 -5.27 2.04
N ALA A 359 38.79 -4.00 1.83
CA ALA A 359 37.53 -3.44 2.33
C ALA A 359 36.28 -4.19 1.84
N ARG A 360 36.38 -4.87 0.68
CA ARG A 360 35.33 -5.71 0.11
C ARG A 360 35.12 -7.00 0.90
N ASP A 361 36.20 -7.62 1.38
CA ASP A 361 36.11 -8.88 2.13
C ASP A 361 35.70 -8.65 3.58
N CYS A 362 36.04 -7.50 4.16
CA CYS A 362 35.48 -7.06 5.45
C CYS A 362 33.95 -6.91 5.39
N GLY A 363 33.42 -6.30 4.33
CA GLY A 363 31.97 -6.18 4.13
C GLY A 363 31.29 -7.55 4.02
N ARG A 364 31.87 -8.47 3.26
CA ARG A 364 31.36 -9.85 3.14
C ARG A 364 31.33 -10.60 4.49
N LEU A 365 32.37 -10.48 5.31
CA LEU A 365 32.38 -11.11 6.63
C LEU A 365 31.32 -10.49 7.55
N LEU A 366 31.12 -9.18 7.46
CA LEU A 366 30.06 -8.49 8.18
C LEU A 366 28.66 -9.01 7.77
N ASP A 367 28.41 -9.19 6.46
CA ASP A 367 27.14 -9.75 5.97
C ASP A 367 26.88 -11.16 6.54
N LEU A 368 27.91 -12.01 6.60
CA LEU A 368 27.80 -13.34 7.21
C LEU A 368 27.51 -13.24 8.71
N ASN A 369 28.20 -12.35 9.43
CA ASN A 369 27.98 -12.13 10.86
C ASN A 369 26.55 -11.65 11.16
N MET A 370 25.95 -10.81 10.29
CA MET A 370 24.55 -10.37 10.44
C MET A 370 23.56 -11.52 10.28
N VAL A 371 23.76 -12.40 9.30
CA VAL A 371 22.90 -13.58 9.13
C VAL A 371 23.07 -14.55 10.30
N ILE A 372 24.29 -14.74 10.81
CA ILE A 372 24.53 -15.56 12.02
C ILE A 372 23.84 -14.94 13.24
N ALA A 373 23.89 -13.61 13.40
CA ALA A 373 23.21 -12.91 14.47
C ALA A 373 21.69 -13.06 14.38
N LYS A 374 21.11 -12.96 13.18
CA LYS A 374 19.68 -13.22 12.94
C LYS A 374 19.30 -14.64 13.39
N ILE A 375 20.03 -15.66 12.93
CA ILE A 375 19.80 -17.06 13.31
C ILE A 375 19.89 -17.24 14.83
N PHE A 376 20.88 -16.58 15.47
CA PHE A 376 21.03 -16.62 16.92
C PHE A 376 19.83 -16.03 17.64
N PHE A 377 19.35 -14.84 17.24
CA PHE A 377 18.20 -14.21 17.88
C PHE A 377 16.90 -15.02 17.68
N GLU A 378 16.67 -15.57 16.47
CA GLU A 378 15.53 -16.47 16.21
C GLU A 378 15.56 -17.73 17.10
N LEU A 379 16.74 -18.31 17.35
CA LEU A 379 16.88 -19.46 18.25
C LEU A 379 16.82 -19.10 19.74
N ASN A 380 17.38 -17.94 20.10
CA ASN A 380 17.35 -17.45 21.48
C ASN A 380 15.92 -17.12 21.92
N GLU A 381 15.06 -16.71 20.99
CA GLU A 381 13.63 -16.59 21.26
C GLU A 381 13.05 -17.88 21.81
N TRP A 382 13.47 -19.02 21.26
CA TRP A 382 12.87 -20.31 21.53
C TRP A 382 13.52 -21.10 22.68
N MET A 383 14.85 -20.99 22.88
CA MET A 383 15.62 -21.93 23.72
C MET A 383 16.37 -21.30 24.91
N CYS A 384 16.23 -19.99 25.17
CA CYS A 384 16.96 -19.26 26.24
C CYS A 384 18.46 -19.63 26.29
N LEU A 385 19.22 -19.18 25.30
CA LEU A 385 20.62 -19.54 25.10
C LEU A 385 21.55 -18.93 26.20
N PRO A 386 22.78 -19.46 26.37
CA PRO A 386 23.67 -19.03 27.45
C PRO A 386 23.98 -17.52 27.45
N PRO A 387 23.98 -16.84 28.63
CA PRO A 387 24.15 -15.38 28.72
C PRO A 387 25.46 -14.85 28.12
N HIS A 388 26.56 -15.59 28.29
CA HIS A 388 27.88 -15.20 27.78
C HIS A 388 27.96 -15.15 26.24
N LEU A 389 27.12 -15.92 25.53
CA LEU A 389 27.04 -15.84 24.08
C LEU A 389 26.18 -14.62 23.69
N LEU A 390 25.08 -14.37 24.40
CA LEU A 390 24.18 -13.26 24.15
C LEU A 390 24.91 -11.91 24.16
N GLU A 391 25.82 -11.67 25.11
CA GLU A 391 26.62 -10.44 25.18
C GLU A 391 27.34 -10.11 23.87
N ARG A 392 27.99 -11.08 23.23
CA ARG A 392 28.72 -10.89 21.96
C ARG A 392 27.79 -10.50 20.81
N PHE A 393 26.60 -11.09 20.76
CA PHE A 393 25.61 -10.79 19.72
C PHE A 393 24.96 -9.43 19.92
N LEU A 394 24.69 -9.05 21.17
CA LEU A 394 24.17 -7.72 21.50
C LEU A 394 25.21 -6.62 21.22
N GLU A 395 26.50 -6.88 21.45
CA GLU A 395 27.58 -5.97 21.09
C GLU A 395 27.68 -5.74 19.58
N LEU A 396 27.58 -6.80 18.77
CA LEU A 396 27.49 -6.65 17.31
C LEU A 396 26.26 -5.83 16.92
N PHE A 397 25.11 -6.10 17.54
CA PHE A 397 23.86 -5.41 17.21
C PHE A 397 23.92 -3.92 17.54
N GLU A 398 24.43 -3.55 18.71
CA GLU A 398 24.66 -2.15 19.09
C GLU A 398 25.65 -1.46 18.13
N ASN A 399 26.76 -2.13 17.78
CA ASN A 399 27.73 -1.59 16.82
C ASN A 399 27.13 -1.41 15.41
N ALA A 400 26.19 -2.28 15.01
CA ALA A 400 25.44 -2.16 13.77
C ALA A 400 24.48 -0.97 13.79
N LEU A 401 23.73 -0.78 14.87
CA LEU A 401 22.83 0.37 15.04
C LEU A 401 23.59 1.70 15.06
N LEU A 402 24.75 1.73 15.73
CA LEU A 402 25.61 2.92 15.79
C LEU A 402 26.46 3.13 14.52
N GLY A 403 26.38 2.21 13.55
CA GLY A 403 27.13 2.27 12.29
C GLY A 403 28.65 2.31 12.48
N LYS A 404 29.18 1.68 13.55
CA LYS A 404 30.60 1.73 13.97
C LYS A 404 31.55 0.90 13.09
N PHE A 405 31.05 0.25 12.03
CA PHE A 405 31.86 -0.54 11.11
C PHE A 405 32.63 0.33 10.10
N PHE A 406 33.70 -0.23 9.52
CA PHE A 406 34.49 0.46 8.50
C PHE A 406 33.78 0.42 7.14
N TRP A 407 33.50 1.59 6.58
CA TRP A 407 32.83 1.74 5.28
C TRP A 407 33.73 2.41 4.26
N THR A 408 33.65 1.96 3.00
CA THR A 408 34.39 2.58 1.89
C THR A 408 33.77 3.90 1.42
N THR A 409 32.45 4.04 1.56
CA THR A 409 31.67 5.23 1.17
C THR A 409 30.41 5.36 2.04
N GLN A 410 29.90 6.58 2.20
CA GLN A 410 28.64 6.84 2.93
C GLN A 410 27.42 6.20 2.23
N SER A 411 27.46 6.05 0.90
CA SER A 411 26.42 5.35 0.14
C SER A 411 26.42 3.84 0.41
N ALA A 412 27.59 3.21 0.55
CA ALA A 412 27.70 1.80 0.90
C ALA A 412 27.14 1.52 2.31
N LYS A 413 27.35 2.44 3.26
CA LYS A 413 26.73 2.38 4.60
C LYS A 413 25.20 2.37 4.49
N ALA A 414 24.61 3.33 3.76
CA ALA A 414 23.15 3.47 3.65
C ALA A 414 22.48 2.25 2.98
N VAL A 415 23.06 1.73 1.90
CA VAL A 415 22.54 0.52 1.22
C VAL A 415 22.61 -0.69 2.14
N TRP A 416 23.71 -0.83 2.88
CA TRP A 416 23.88 -1.94 3.81
C TRP A 416 22.88 -1.87 4.99
N GLU A 417 22.64 -0.68 5.53
CA GLU A 417 21.65 -0.45 6.60
C GLU A 417 20.23 -0.83 6.13
N GLU A 418 19.85 -0.46 4.91
CA GLU A 418 18.55 -0.82 4.33
C GLU A 418 18.36 -2.32 4.11
N GLU A 419 19.43 -3.07 3.80
CA GLU A 419 19.37 -4.51 3.54
C GLU A 419 19.49 -5.36 4.81
N HIS A 420 20.37 -4.98 5.75
CA HIS A 420 20.77 -5.86 6.85
C HIS A 420 20.24 -5.45 8.22
N LEU A 421 20.10 -4.16 8.54
CA LEU A 421 19.55 -3.76 9.84
C LEU A 421 18.06 -4.11 9.96
N VAL A 422 17.31 -4.01 8.86
CA VAL A 422 15.90 -4.42 8.77
C VAL A 422 15.68 -5.85 9.29
N LEU A 423 16.68 -6.73 9.14
CA LEU A 423 16.60 -8.12 9.59
C LEU A 423 16.68 -8.27 11.12
N LEU A 424 17.32 -7.33 11.82
CA LEU A 424 17.55 -7.41 13.27
C LEU A 424 16.59 -6.54 14.10
N LEU A 425 16.06 -5.46 13.53
CA LEU A 425 15.14 -4.55 14.23
C LEU A 425 13.92 -5.23 14.89
N PRO A 426 13.29 -6.27 14.29
CA PRO A 426 12.16 -6.97 14.92
C PRO A 426 12.49 -7.68 16.25
N PHE A 427 13.77 -7.85 16.58
CA PHE A 427 14.19 -8.46 17.85
C PHE A 427 14.31 -7.44 19.00
N ILE A 428 14.38 -6.13 18.73
CA ILE A 428 14.47 -5.09 19.77
C ILE A 428 13.31 -5.19 20.77
N PRO A 429 12.03 -5.24 20.36
CA PRO A 429 10.90 -5.30 21.29
C PRO A 429 10.97 -6.51 22.21
N LYS A 430 11.45 -7.63 21.68
CA LYS A 430 11.56 -8.91 22.38
C LYS A 430 12.75 -8.98 23.34
N ILE A 431 13.84 -8.27 23.03
CA ILE A 431 14.97 -8.10 23.94
C ILE A 431 14.55 -7.20 25.12
N VAL A 432 13.85 -6.10 24.80
CA VAL A 432 13.26 -5.19 25.79
C VAL A 432 12.31 -5.94 26.73
N SER A 433 11.44 -6.81 26.21
CA SER A 433 10.49 -7.56 27.03
C SER A 433 11.12 -8.57 27.99
N ARG A 434 12.41 -8.92 27.82
CA ARG A 434 13.12 -9.92 28.63
C ARG A 434 13.92 -9.34 29.81
N GLY A 435 14.07 -8.02 29.92
CA GLY A 435 14.66 -7.42 31.11
C GLY A 435 16.16 -7.62 31.27
N VAL A 436 16.96 -7.47 30.20
CA VAL A 436 18.43 -7.41 30.35
C VAL A 436 18.82 -5.96 30.67
N ASP A 437 18.91 -5.65 31.96
CA ASP A 437 18.91 -4.27 32.49
C ASP A 437 19.97 -3.35 31.85
N ASP A 438 21.21 -3.82 31.65
CA ASP A 438 22.29 -2.99 31.08
C ASP A 438 22.24 -2.86 29.55
N TRP A 439 21.69 -3.84 28.84
CA TRP A 439 21.63 -3.83 27.37
C TRP A 439 20.40 -3.11 26.84
N THR A 440 19.30 -3.10 27.59
CA THR A 440 18.06 -2.44 27.19
C THR A 440 18.28 -0.95 26.97
N SER A 441 18.98 -0.26 27.88
CA SER A 441 19.30 1.16 27.76
C SER A 441 20.21 1.47 26.56
N ARG A 442 21.30 0.71 26.41
CA ARG A 442 22.27 0.85 25.31
C ARG A 442 21.64 0.64 23.93
N LEU A 443 20.84 -0.42 23.78
CA LEU A 443 20.19 -0.74 22.52
C LEU A 443 19.08 0.24 22.16
N LEU A 444 18.28 0.68 23.14
CA LEU A 444 17.27 1.72 22.90
C LEU A 444 17.90 3.05 22.52
N GLN A 445 19.01 3.43 23.14
CA GLN A 445 19.76 4.64 22.76
C GLN A 445 20.33 4.53 21.35
N ALA A 446 20.97 3.41 21.02
CA ALA A 446 21.50 3.16 19.68
C ALA A 446 20.39 3.16 18.62
N PHE A 447 19.28 2.48 18.88
CA PHE A 447 18.10 2.45 18.02
C PHE A 447 17.49 3.84 17.82
N THR A 448 17.43 4.65 18.88
CA THR A 448 16.94 6.04 18.81
C THR A 448 17.78 6.89 17.85
N LEU A 449 19.10 6.73 17.89
CA LEU A 449 20.00 7.42 16.96
C LEU A 449 19.78 6.93 15.52
N THR A 450 19.70 5.61 15.30
CA THR A 450 19.43 5.04 13.98
C THR A 450 18.09 5.51 13.43
N PHE A 451 17.04 5.54 14.26
CA PHE A 451 15.71 6.02 13.88
C PHE A 451 15.73 7.49 13.45
N ARG A 452 16.44 8.35 14.18
CA ARG A 452 16.57 9.78 13.87
C ARG A 452 17.32 10.03 12.55
N GLU A 453 18.32 9.21 12.24
CA GLU A 453 19.12 9.33 11.01
C GLU A 453 18.51 8.60 9.80
N SER A 454 17.45 7.83 10.00
CA SER A 454 16.82 6.99 8.97
C SER A 454 16.13 7.83 7.89
N LYS A 455 16.43 7.51 6.63
CA LYS A 455 15.73 8.06 5.44
C LYS A 455 14.45 7.28 5.15
N PRO A 456 13.49 7.85 4.37
CA PRO A 456 12.30 7.13 3.95
C PRO A 456 12.67 5.90 3.11
N GLY A 457 12.41 4.70 3.64
CA GLY A 457 12.82 3.42 3.05
C GLY A 457 12.38 2.22 3.89
N SER A 458 12.90 1.02 3.60
CA SER A 458 12.60 -0.24 4.34
C SER A 458 12.99 -0.16 5.82
N LEU A 459 14.11 0.52 6.12
CA LEU A 459 14.63 0.71 7.47
C LEU A 459 13.65 1.45 8.37
N LEU A 460 13.12 2.60 7.90
CA LEU A 460 12.16 3.38 8.67
C LEU A 460 10.87 2.59 8.94
N LYS A 461 10.42 1.75 8.00
CA LYS A 461 9.25 0.87 8.21
C LYS A 461 9.51 -0.14 9.32
N ALA A 462 10.68 -0.77 9.31
CA ALA A 462 11.08 -1.74 10.31
C ALA A 462 11.22 -1.09 11.69
N CYS A 463 11.77 0.14 11.76
CA CYS A 463 11.82 0.91 13.00
C CYS A 463 10.42 1.21 13.55
N VAL A 464 9.50 1.70 12.71
CA VAL A 464 8.11 2.00 13.14
C VAL A 464 7.40 0.74 13.62
N SER A 465 7.59 -0.40 12.94
CA SER A 465 7.03 -1.69 13.39
C SER A 465 7.61 -2.12 14.73
N ALA A 466 8.92 -1.97 14.94
CA ALA A 466 9.54 -2.29 16.23
C ALA A 466 9.02 -1.36 17.35
N ILE A 467 8.81 -0.07 17.07
CA ILE A 467 8.22 0.88 18.03
C ILE A 467 6.79 0.44 18.41
N GLU A 468 5.98 0.02 17.43
CA GLU A 468 4.62 -0.50 17.65
C GLU A 468 4.60 -1.74 18.56
N ASP A 469 5.52 -2.68 18.33
CA ASP A 469 5.65 -3.89 19.15
C ASP A 469 6.09 -3.53 20.59
N VAL A 470 7.00 -2.56 20.76
CA VAL A 470 7.40 -2.03 22.08
C VAL A 470 6.22 -1.37 22.78
N LEU A 471 5.40 -0.58 22.07
CA LEU A 471 4.19 0.04 22.60
C LEU A 471 3.18 -1.01 23.08
N THR A 472 2.94 -2.04 22.28
CA THR A 472 2.04 -3.15 22.63
C THR A 472 2.51 -3.87 23.90
N TYR A 473 3.82 -4.08 24.05
CA TYR A 473 4.39 -4.65 25.28
C TYR A 473 4.15 -3.75 26.51
N MET A 474 4.32 -2.44 26.38
CA MET A 474 4.08 -1.49 27.48
C MET A 474 2.60 -1.40 27.87
N GLU A 475 1.68 -1.47 26.91
CA GLU A 475 0.25 -1.53 27.20
C GLU A 475 -0.09 -2.72 28.09
N GLY A 476 0.55 -3.87 27.84
CA GLY A 476 0.46 -5.07 28.68
C GLY A 476 1.07 -4.92 30.07
N MET A 477 2.00 -3.99 30.29
CA MET A 477 2.65 -3.75 31.59
C MET A 477 1.87 -2.83 32.53
N HIS A 478 0.80 -2.15 32.07
CA HIS A 478 0.02 -1.21 32.89
C HIS A 478 -0.66 -1.83 34.13
N SER A 479 -0.60 -3.15 34.32
CA SER A 479 -1.02 -3.84 35.55
C SER A 479 0.06 -3.92 36.65
N THR A 480 1.31 -3.53 36.38
CA THR A 480 2.43 -3.56 37.35
C THR A 480 3.05 -2.18 37.51
N GLY A 481 3.15 -1.69 38.76
CA GLY A 481 3.36 -0.28 39.11
C GLY A 481 4.56 0.45 38.48
N THR A 482 4.40 1.77 38.39
CA THR A 482 5.24 2.80 37.75
C THR A 482 6.65 2.99 38.32
N SER A 483 7.16 2.06 39.13
CA SER A 483 8.44 2.20 39.86
C SER A 483 9.57 1.32 39.29
N ASN A 484 9.32 0.60 38.20
CA ASN A 484 10.34 -0.24 37.57
C ASN A 484 11.36 0.65 36.80
N PRO A 485 12.68 0.58 37.09
CA PRO A 485 13.71 1.33 36.35
C PRO A 485 13.64 1.12 34.83
N GLN A 486 13.22 -0.07 34.40
CA GLN A 486 13.07 -0.40 32.98
C GLN A 486 11.95 0.41 32.29
N TYR A 487 10.89 0.76 33.03
CA TYR A 487 9.80 1.59 32.55
C TYR A 487 10.26 3.03 32.30
N ILE A 488 11.18 3.54 33.12
CA ILE A 488 11.74 4.89 32.99
C ILE A 488 12.56 5.00 31.70
N VAL A 489 13.47 4.05 31.45
CA VAL A 489 14.29 4.00 30.23
C VAL A 489 13.43 3.92 28.97
N LEU A 490 12.35 3.13 29.00
CA LEU A 490 11.40 3.04 27.91
C LEU A 490 10.65 4.36 27.67
N GLN A 491 10.23 5.01 28.75
CA GLN A 491 9.55 6.30 28.68
C GLN A 491 10.46 7.40 28.11
N GLU A 492 11.75 7.40 28.43
CA GLU A 492 12.74 8.32 27.85
C GLU A 492 12.95 8.08 26.35
N ALA A 493 13.10 6.81 25.94
CA ALA A 493 13.24 6.45 24.52
C ALA A 493 12.00 6.84 23.70
N LEU A 494 10.80 6.59 24.25
CA LEU A 494 9.54 7.00 23.66
C LEU A 494 9.38 8.53 23.52
N CYS A 495 9.79 9.29 24.52
CA CYS A 495 9.81 10.76 24.44
C CYS A 495 10.72 11.22 23.30
N ALA A 496 11.86 10.57 23.09
CA ALA A 496 12.75 10.88 21.97
C ALA A 496 12.13 10.52 20.61
N TRP A 497 11.51 9.34 20.48
CA TRP A 497 10.89 8.91 19.22
C TRP A 497 9.69 9.79 18.84
N THR A 498 8.83 10.15 19.79
CA THR A 498 7.64 10.99 19.55
C THR A 498 7.98 12.39 19.05
N GLY A 499 9.09 12.99 19.50
CA GLY A 499 9.57 14.25 18.93
C GLY A 499 9.99 14.15 17.45
N ASP A 500 10.55 13.02 17.04
CA ASP A 500 11.11 12.80 15.71
C ASP A 500 10.09 12.19 14.71
N ILE A 501 9.03 11.52 15.18
CA ILE A 501 7.97 10.90 14.35
C ILE A 501 7.34 11.90 13.36
N PRO A 502 6.85 13.09 13.77
CA PRO A 502 6.22 14.01 12.83
C PRO A 502 7.17 14.51 11.74
N ARG A 503 8.44 14.75 12.08
CA ARG A 503 9.48 15.13 11.09
C ARG A 503 9.72 14.04 10.06
N LEU A 504 9.74 12.77 10.49
CA LEU A 504 9.93 11.61 9.61
C LEU A 504 8.69 11.32 8.78
N LEU A 505 7.49 11.52 9.32
CA LEU A 505 6.22 11.46 8.55
C LEU A 505 6.17 12.54 7.46
N ILE A 506 6.67 13.76 7.74
CA ILE A 506 6.82 14.82 6.74
C ILE A 506 7.78 14.40 5.61
N GLN A 507 8.88 13.71 5.92
CA GLN A 507 9.83 13.22 4.92
C GLN A 507 9.29 12.03 4.11
N LEU A 508 8.43 11.19 4.70
CA LEU A 508 7.85 10.01 4.08
C LEU A 508 6.82 10.33 2.99
N GLY A 509 6.03 11.39 3.17
CA GLY A 509 4.96 11.77 2.24
C GLY A 509 3.98 10.63 1.93
N ASP A 510 3.52 10.54 0.67
CA ASP A 510 2.45 9.62 0.24
C ASP A 510 2.91 8.18 0.00
N ASN A 511 4.23 7.92 0.04
CA ASN A 511 4.78 6.66 -0.43
C ASN A 511 4.46 5.47 0.50
N HIS A 512 4.12 5.71 1.78
CA HIS A 512 4.01 4.66 2.80
C HIS A 512 2.83 4.87 3.78
N LEU A 513 1.62 4.55 3.32
CA LEU A 513 0.34 4.60 4.06
C LEU A 513 0.38 3.96 5.46
N ALA A 514 0.88 2.72 5.52
CA ALA A 514 0.79 1.87 6.69
C ALA A 514 1.61 2.42 7.87
N CYS A 515 2.74 3.07 7.59
CA CYS A 515 3.58 3.68 8.61
C CYS A 515 2.95 4.93 9.20
N SER A 516 2.26 5.72 8.36
CA SER A 516 1.51 6.90 8.83
C SER A 516 0.38 6.51 9.76
N GLN A 517 -0.37 5.44 9.46
CA GLN A 517 -1.44 4.96 10.35
C GLN A 517 -0.92 4.40 11.68
N ARG A 518 0.19 3.64 11.64
CA ARG A 518 0.79 3.00 12.82
C ARG A 518 1.46 3.97 13.79
N ALA A 519 1.90 5.13 13.30
CA ALA A 519 2.51 6.17 14.13
C ALA A 519 1.51 6.85 15.09
N TRP A 520 0.20 6.83 14.78
CA TRP A 520 -0.85 7.48 15.56
C TRP A 520 -1.54 6.48 16.51
N ASN A 521 -0.78 5.91 17.47
CA ASN A 521 -1.31 4.98 18.47
C ASN A 521 -1.83 5.72 19.72
N PRO A 522 -3.09 5.48 20.17
CA PRO A 522 -3.63 5.99 21.44
C PRO A 522 -2.76 5.70 22.68
N ALA A 523 -1.88 4.70 22.66
CA ALA A 523 -0.89 4.47 23.72
C ALA A 523 0.00 5.69 24.02
N LEU A 524 0.17 6.59 23.04
CA LEU A 524 1.05 7.76 23.10
C LEU A 524 0.38 9.00 23.72
N VAL A 525 -0.79 8.84 24.35
CA VAL A 525 -1.61 9.95 24.91
C VAL A 525 -0.82 10.95 25.74
N CYS A 526 0.06 10.49 26.64
CA CYS A 526 0.82 11.38 27.51
C CYS A 526 1.89 12.23 26.77
N MET A 527 2.18 11.91 25.51
CA MET A 527 3.25 12.52 24.72
C MET A 527 2.75 13.45 23.60
N TYR A 528 1.45 13.49 23.30
CA TYR A 528 0.89 14.42 22.30
C TYR A 528 1.09 15.89 22.65
N ASN A 529 1.18 16.21 23.94
CA ASN A 529 1.52 17.56 24.39
C ASN A 529 2.90 18.01 23.88
N ASN A 530 3.89 17.12 23.84
CA ASN A 530 5.25 17.43 23.39
C ASN A 530 5.36 17.49 21.86
N MET A 531 4.40 16.89 21.14
CA MET A 531 4.37 16.86 19.67
C MET A 531 3.69 18.09 19.04
N GLN A 532 3.16 19.03 19.83
CA GLN A 532 2.40 20.17 19.34
C GLN A 532 3.16 21.05 18.34
N GLN A 533 4.44 21.36 18.63
CA GLN A 533 5.25 22.18 17.73
C GLN A 533 5.60 21.46 16.42
N SER A 534 5.87 20.15 16.47
CA SER A 534 6.20 19.37 15.27
C SER A 534 4.97 18.99 14.45
N LEU A 535 3.80 18.90 15.07
CA LEU A 535 2.49 18.78 14.42
C LEU A 535 2.11 20.02 13.64
N GLN A 536 2.54 21.22 14.06
CA GLN A 536 2.29 22.45 13.32
C GLN A 536 2.80 22.32 11.88
N ASP A 537 4.06 21.88 11.69
CA ASP A 537 4.67 21.71 10.36
C ASP A 537 3.99 20.60 9.53
N PHE A 538 3.40 19.60 10.20
CA PHE A 538 2.67 18.51 9.56
C PHE A 538 1.36 18.98 8.91
N TYR A 539 0.67 19.93 9.55
CA TYR A 539 -0.51 20.59 8.99
C TYR A 539 -0.11 21.73 8.05
N CYS A 540 0.59 22.73 8.57
CA CYS A 540 0.98 23.92 7.83
C CYS A 540 2.09 24.74 8.53
N THR A 541 3.11 25.12 7.77
CA THR A 541 4.11 26.11 8.20
C THR A 541 3.68 27.53 7.83
N TYR A 542 3.80 28.45 8.78
CA TYR A 542 3.49 29.86 8.60
C TYR A 542 4.71 30.72 8.97
N GLN A 543 5.28 31.42 7.99
CA GLN A 543 6.24 32.50 8.23
C GLN A 543 5.49 33.83 8.14
N GLU A 544 5.66 34.71 9.14
CA GLU A 544 5.04 36.04 9.11
C GLU A 544 5.45 36.80 7.84
N GLY A 545 4.46 37.07 6.96
CA GLY A 545 4.67 37.77 5.68
C GLY A 545 5.10 36.90 4.50
N GLY A 546 5.26 35.58 4.67
CA GLY A 546 5.63 34.62 3.61
C GLY A 546 4.45 33.82 3.03
N PRO A 547 4.66 33.06 1.93
CA PRO A 547 3.67 32.12 1.42
C PRO A 547 3.42 30.98 2.41
N ILE A 548 2.15 30.58 2.53
CA ILE A 548 1.72 29.47 3.40
C ILE A 548 2.16 28.15 2.77
N CYS A 549 2.99 27.38 3.47
CA CYS A 549 3.50 26.09 3.01
C CYS A 549 2.79 24.95 3.76
N PHE A 550 1.90 24.25 3.06
CA PHE A 550 1.12 23.15 3.63
C PHE A 550 1.97 21.89 3.82
N GLY A 551 1.76 21.21 4.94
CA GLY A 551 2.43 19.95 5.26
C GLY A 551 1.81 18.74 4.54
N PRO A 552 2.31 17.52 4.80
CA PRO A 552 1.87 16.28 4.15
C PRO A 552 0.42 15.89 4.46
N PHE A 553 -0.20 16.45 5.51
CA PHE A 553 -1.55 16.06 5.96
C PHE A 553 -2.60 16.04 4.84
N LEU A 554 -2.60 17.07 3.98
CA LEU A 554 -3.56 17.18 2.88
C LEU A 554 -3.41 16.11 1.79
N LYS A 555 -2.23 15.48 1.69
CA LYS A 555 -1.94 14.45 0.68
C LYS A 555 -2.20 13.03 1.19
N LEU A 556 -2.36 12.86 2.50
CA LEU A 556 -2.65 11.56 3.11
C LEU A 556 -4.08 11.07 2.77
N PRO A 557 -4.31 9.75 2.76
CA PRO A 557 -5.66 9.20 2.67
C PRO A 557 -6.52 9.58 3.86
N ARG A 558 -7.83 9.53 3.64
CA ARG A 558 -8.85 9.94 4.60
C ARG A 558 -8.73 9.21 5.94
N GLU A 559 -8.47 7.91 5.96
CA GLU A 559 -8.32 7.12 7.20
C GLU A 559 -7.14 7.62 8.04
N SER A 560 -6.02 7.95 7.39
CA SER A 560 -4.83 8.49 8.03
C SER A 560 -5.05 9.92 8.53
N GLN A 561 -5.80 10.73 7.78
CA GLN A 561 -6.19 12.08 8.20
C GLN A 561 -7.08 12.04 9.45
N VAL A 562 -8.06 11.13 9.49
CA VAL A 562 -8.93 10.93 10.66
C VAL A 562 -8.12 10.50 11.88
N LEU A 563 -7.22 9.52 11.74
CA LEU A 563 -6.36 9.07 12.85
C LEU A 563 -5.42 10.17 13.35
N ALA A 564 -4.82 10.95 12.45
CA ALA A 564 -4.01 12.10 12.82
C ALA A 564 -4.85 13.15 13.58
N LEU A 565 -6.08 13.44 13.15
CA LEU A 565 -6.98 14.35 13.86
C LEU A 565 -7.44 13.79 15.22
N CYS A 566 -7.57 12.48 15.38
CA CYS A 566 -7.83 11.86 16.68
C CYS A 566 -6.73 12.15 17.71
N SER A 567 -5.48 12.42 17.28
CA SER A 567 -4.41 12.81 18.22
C SER A 567 -4.72 14.12 18.96
N ILE A 568 -5.43 15.06 18.31
CA ILE A 568 -5.82 16.36 18.89
C ILE A 568 -6.76 16.15 20.08
N TYR A 569 -7.60 15.11 20.04
CA TYR A 569 -8.50 14.78 21.15
C TYR A 569 -7.74 14.48 22.44
N TYR A 570 -6.52 13.94 22.37
CA TYR A 570 -5.75 13.53 23.53
C TYR A 570 -4.79 14.60 24.08
N VAL A 571 -4.71 15.77 23.42
CA VAL A 571 -3.90 16.90 23.88
C VAL A 571 -4.56 17.58 25.10
N SER A 572 -3.78 17.97 26.10
CA SER A 572 -4.31 18.60 27.31
C SER A 572 -4.64 20.09 27.13
N HIS A 573 -3.90 20.80 26.28
CA HIS A 573 -4.10 22.21 25.95
C HIS A 573 -3.70 22.43 24.49
N LEU A 574 -4.54 23.06 23.66
CA LEU A 574 -4.25 23.28 22.25
C LEU A 574 -3.77 24.71 22.01
N ASP A 575 -2.51 24.86 21.58
CA ASP A 575 -1.93 26.18 21.36
C ASP A 575 -2.45 26.88 20.09
N LEU A 576 -2.53 28.21 20.13
CA LEU A 576 -2.96 29.07 19.02
C LEU A 576 -2.26 28.78 17.66
N PRO A 577 -0.95 28.45 17.58
CA PRO A 577 -0.30 28.11 16.31
C PRO A 577 -0.89 26.87 15.62
N ILE A 578 -1.26 25.84 16.38
CA ILE A 578 -1.89 24.63 15.83
C ILE A 578 -3.29 24.97 15.32
N LEU A 579 -4.08 25.72 16.10
CA LEU A 579 -5.40 26.19 15.68
C LEU A 579 -5.31 26.96 14.36
N LYS A 580 -4.35 27.87 14.23
CA LYS A 580 -4.09 28.59 12.97
C LYS A 580 -3.73 27.63 11.83
N SER A 581 -2.85 26.65 12.06
CA SER A 581 -2.47 25.66 11.05
C SER A 581 -3.66 24.83 10.56
N LEU A 582 -4.57 24.45 11.46
CA LEU A 582 -5.80 23.72 11.16
C LEU A 582 -6.80 24.56 10.37
N VAL A 583 -6.99 25.85 10.70
CA VAL A 583 -7.85 26.76 9.90
C VAL A 583 -7.35 26.83 8.46
N TYR A 584 -6.04 27.01 8.27
CA TYR A 584 -5.47 27.10 6.92
C TYR A 584 -5.57 25.78 6.16
N CYS A 585 -5.44 24.64 6.84
CA CYS A 585 -5.70 23.33 6.23
C CYS A 585 -7.15 23.22 5.74
N CYS A 586 -8.12 23.62 6.56
CA CYS A 586 -9.53 23.65 6.17
C CYS A 586 -9.76 24.52 4.92
N LEU A 587 -9.17 25.71 4.88
CA LEU A 587 -9.29 26.64 3.76
C LEU A 587 -8.64 26.12 2.46
N ARG A 588 -7.54 25.37 2.56
CA ARG A 588 -6.83 24.80 1.40
C ARG A 588 -7.47 23.54 0.85
N PHE A 589 -7.92 22.65 1.74
CA PHE A 589 -8.60 21.41 1.39
C PHE A 589 -9.78 21.66 0.44
N LEU A 590 -10.51 22.75 0.68
CA LEU A 590 -11.66 23.20 -0.13
C LEU A 590 -11.27 23.83 -1.48
N LEU A 591 -10.04 24.35 -1.61
CA LEU A 591 -9.53 24.90 -2.88
C LEU A 591 -8.99 23.80 -3.80
N GLU A 592 -8.36 22.76 -3.27
CA GLU A 592 -7.83 21.65 -4.07
C GLU A 592 -8.94 20.70 -4.57
N THR A 593 -9.95 20.41 -3.74
CA THR A 593 -11.15 19.68 -4.17
C THR A 593 -11.92 20.41 -5.28
N SER A 594 -11.89 21.75 -5.31
CA SER A 594 -12.49 22.53 -6.41
C SER A 594 -11.76 22.39 -7.75
N ARG A 595 -10.45 22.09 -7.74
CA ARG A 595 -9.60 21.99 -8.96
C ARG A 595 -9.57 20.58 -9.56
N MET A 596 -9.70 19.55 -8.74
CA MET A 596 -9.53 18.15 -9.14
C MET A 596 -10.79 17.54 -9.79
N TYR A 597 -11.97 18.09 -9.51
CA TYR A 597 -13.27 17.58 -9.99
C TYR A 597 -13.90 18.41 -11.11
N ALA A 598 -13.13 19.26 -11.79
CA ALA A 598 -13.62 20.01 -12.96
C ALA A 598 -13.81 19.11 -14.21
N SER A 599 -13.51 17.80 -14.15
CA SER A 599 -13.54 16.92 -15.32
C SER A 599 -14.40 15.67 -15.23
N ASP A 600 -15.03 15.30 -14.10
CA ASP A 600 -15.94 14.14 -14.08
C ASP A 600 -17.01 14.20 -12.98
N SER A 601 -18.10 13.49 -13.25
CA SER A 601 -19.45 13.55 -12.67
C SER A 601 -19.63 13.41 -11.14
N SER A 602 -20.50 14.28 -10.61
CA SER A 602 -21.60 14.04 -9.65
C SER A 602 -21.40 13.37 -8.28
N ASP A 603 -20.20 13.08 -7.80
CA ASP A 603 -20.01 12.72 -6.37
C ASP A 603 -19.59 13.93 -5.53
N GLY A 604 -20.24 14.10 -4.38
CA GLY A 604 -20.19 15.29 -3.55
C GLY A 604 -18.78 15.66 -3.08
N LEU A 605 -18.53 16.97 -3.00
CA LEU A 605 -17.33 17.56 -2.39
C LEU A 605 -17.05 16.85 -1.05
N ASP A 606 -15.85 16.27 -0.88
CA ASP A 606 -15.46 15.46 0.30
C ASP A 606 -15.26 16.33 1.56
N SER A 607 -16.30 17.05 1.96
CA SER A 607 -16.39 17.95 3.11
C SER A 607 -16.23 17.23 4.47
N TYR A 608 -16.07 15.90 4.45
CA TYR A 608 -16.02 15.08 5.65
C TYR A 608 -14.89 15.50 6.60
N VAL A 609 -13.68 15.72 6.08
CA VAL A 609 -12.52 16.08 6.91
C VAL A 609 -12.73 17.46 7.57
N LEU A 610 -13.34 18.41 6.87
CA LEU A 610 -13.71 19.72 7.42
C LEU A 610 -14.67 19.58 8.61
N PHE A 611 -15.76 18.83 8.43
CA PHE A 611 -16.72 18.62 9.52
C PHE A 611 -16.11 17.83 10.68
N TRP A 612 -15.23 16.88 10.39
CA TRP A 612 -14.49 16.14 11.40
C TRP A 612 -13.57 17.04 12.23
N ILE A 613 -12.86 17.99 11.60
CA ILE A 613 -12.04 18.99 12.32
C ILE A 613 -12.93 19.82 13.25
N ILE A 614 -14.10 20.28 12.78
CA ILE A 614 -15.04 21.05 13.60
C ILE A 614 -15.53 20.22 14.81
N ASP A 615 -15.87 18.95 14.59
CA ASP A 615 -16.33 18.04 15.65
C ASP A 615 -15.22 17.74 16.67
N VAL A 616 -13.99 17.48 16.23
CA VAL A 616 -12.84 17.26 17.13
C VAL A 616 -12.54 18.50 17.96
N LEU A 617 -12.61 19.70 17.36
CA LEU A 617 -12.40 20.96 18.09
C LEU A 617 -13.54 21.26 19.07
N GLN A 618 -14.79 20.94 18.73
CA GLN A 618 -15.92 21.03 19.66
C GLN A 618 -15.70 20.13 20.88
N LEU A 619 -15.30 18.86 20.67
CA LEU A 619 -15.00 17.94 21.77
C LEU A 619 -13.82 18.43 22.63
N ALA A 620 -12.79 19.00 22.01
CA ALA A 620 -11.65 19.58 22.72
C ALA A 620 -12.07 20.82 23.55
N TYR A 621 -12.97 21.65 23.02
CA TYR A 621 -13.54 22.79 23.75
C TYR A 621 -14.38 22.33 24.96
N GLU A 622 -15.25 21.33 24.79
CA GLU A 622 -16.08 20.77 25.89
C GLU A 622 -15.25 20.21 27.04
N ARG A 623 -14.03 19.73 26.74
CA ARG A 623 -13.06 19.26 27.75
C ARG A 623 -12.23 20.37 28.40
N GLY A 624 -12.36 21.62 27.94
CA GLY A 624 -11.58 22.76 28.43
C GLY A 624 -10.16 22.84 27.89
N CYS A 625 -9.85 22.15 26.78
CA CYS A 625 -8.52 22.16 26.16
C CYS A 625 -8.25 23.39 25.29
N ILE A 626 -9.27 24.20 24.99
CA ILE A 626 -9.20 25.39 24.13
C ILE A 626 -9.84 26.58 24.86
N GLU A 627 -9.17 27.73 24.88
CA GLU A 627 -9.77 28.96 25.38
C GLU A 627 -10.92 29.43 24.47
N ILE A 628 -12.00 29.96 25.08
CA ILE A 628 -13.19 30.38 24.34
C ILE A 628 -12.89 31.43 23.25
N GLY A 629 -11.93 32.34 23.50
CA GLY A 629 -11.52 33.36 22.55
C GLY A 629 -10.86 32.76 21.31
N ASP A 630 -9.94 31.82 21.49
CA ASP A 630 -9.22 31.16 20.40
C ASP A 630 -10.15 30.24 19.60
N TYR A 631 -11.06 29.54 20.27
CA TYR A 631 -12.09 28.72 19.63
C TYR A 631 -13.03 29.54 18.74
N LEU A 632 -13.51 30.70 19.23
CA LEU A 632 -14.34 31.61 18.44
C LEU A 632 -13.55 32.26 17.30
N SER A 633 -12.29 32.62 17.54
CA SER A 633 -11.37 33.17 16.53
C SER A 633 -11.13 32.20 15.37
N PHE A 634 -11.01 30.90 15.67
CA PHE A 634 -10.92 29.83 14.66
C PHE A 634 -12.12 29.88 13.71
N PHE A 635 -13.35 29.89 14.25
CA PHE A 635 -14.56 29.90 13.43
C PHE A 635 -14.74 31.19 12.64
N ILE A 636 -14.47 32.35 13.24
CA ILE A 636 -14.56 33.65 12.56
C ILE A 636 -13.57 33.69 11.39
N THR A 637 -12.34 33.21 11.59
CA THR A 637 -11.31 33.17 10.54
C THR A 637 -11.68 32.20 9.41
N LEU A 638 -12.21 31.03 9.76
CA LEU A 638 -12.66 30.01 8.80
C LEU A 638 -13.78 30.55 7.91
N VAL A 639 -14.78 31.21 8.48
CA VAL A 639 -15.91 31.80 7.74
C VAL A 639 -15.47 33.03 6.94
N SER A 640 -14.64 33.92 7.50
CA SER A 640 -14.28 35.18 6.83
C SER A 640 -13.39 34.95 5.59
N ARG A 641 -12.49 33.95 5.66
CA ARG A 641 -11.51 33.64 4.61
C ARG A 641 -11.98 32.58 3.61
N PHE A 642 -13.17 32.01 3.79
CA PHE A 642 -13.73 31.00 2.87
C PHE A 642 -13.85 31.57 1.45
N LYS A 643 -13.30 30.88 0.44
CA LYS A 643 -13.37 31.35 -0.96
C LYS A 643 -14.57 30.74 -1.67
N VAL A 644 -15.52 31.58 -2.05
CA VAL A 644 -16.68 31.24 -2.88
C VAL A 644 -16.48 31.82 -4.29
N SER A 645 -17.01 31.13 -5.32
CA SER A 645 -17.03 31.65 -6.69
C SER A 645 -17.77 33.00 -6.75
N PRO A 646 -17.25 34.02 -7.44
CA PRO A 646 -17.89 35.34 -7.52
C PRO A 646 -19.15 35.36 -8.41
N GLU A 647 -19.30 34.41 -9.33
CA GLU A 647 -20.40 34.38 -10.31
C GLU A 647 -21.52 33.42 -9.87
N PHE A 648 -22.76 33.91 -9.85
CA PHE A 648 -23.93 33.04 -9.73
C PHE A 648 -24.15 32.32 -11.07
N GLY A 649 -23.81 31.03 -11.14
CA GLY A 649 -24.09 30.20 -12.31
C GLY A 649 -25.60 30.12 -12.60
N SER A 650 -25.95 29.72 -13.83
CA SER A 650 -27.32 29.56 -14.33
C SER A 650 -28.20 28.56 -13.55
N SER A 651 -27.63 27.85 -12.57
CA SER A 651 -28.25 26.80 -11.75
C SER A 651 -28.66 27.25 -10.32
N GLY A 652 -28.36 28.48 -9.90
CA GLY A 652 -28.74 29.01 -8.58
C GLY A 652 -28.08 28.30 -7.37
N PHE A 653 -28.60 28.51 -6.16
CA PHE A 653 -28.04 27.99 -4.87
C PHE A 653 -27.91 26.46 -4.81
N LYS A 654 -28.67 25.73 -5.62
CA LYS A 654 -28.63 24.26 -5.68
C LYS A 654 -27.49 23.71 -6.55
N GLY A 655 -26.87 24.53 -7.38
CA GLY A 655 -25.84 24.09 -8.32
C GLY A 655 -24.38 24.35 -7.91
N ASP A 656 -24.13 25.16 -6.86
CA ASP A 656 -22.77 25.44 -6.38
C ASP A 656 -22.46 24.68 -5.08
N PRO A 657 -21.64 23.61 -5.12
CA PRO A 657 -21.31 22.81 -3.95
C PRO A 657 -20.53 23.60 -2.89
N LEU A 658 -19.74 24.62 -3.24
CA LEU A 658 -18.97 25.40 -2.27
C LEU A 658 -19.90 26.30 -1.42
N ARG A 659 -20.95 26.85 -2.02
CA ARG A 659 -21.98 27.63 -1.28
C ARG A 659 -22.78 26.74 -0.33
N GLN A 660 -23.07 25.50 -0.73
CA GLN A 660 -23.73 24.51 0.13
C GLN A 660 -22.85 24.08 1.30
N THR A 661 -21.55 23.88 1.06
CA THR A 661 -20.58 23.57 2.11
C THR A 661 -20.44 24.75 3.09
N LEU A 662 -20.30 25.99 2.61
CA LEU A 662 -20.25 27.18 3.48
C LEU A 662 -21.51 27.31 4.33
N LYS A 663 -22.69 27.09 3.75
CA LYS A 663 -23.96 27.11 4.48
C LYS A 663 -23.99 26.02 5.56
N SER A 664 -23.71 24.77 5.20
CA SER A 664 -23.73 23.64 6.14
C SER A 664 -22.68 23.80 7.25
N MET A 665 -21.50 24.33 6.92
CA MET A 665 -20.44 24.70 7.86
C MET A 665 -20.93 25.79 8.82
N THR A 666 -21.57 26.84 8.30
CA THR A 666 -22.10 27.94 9.12
C THR A 666 -23.23 27.46 10.04
N ASP A 667 -24.10 26.57 9.57
CA ASP A 667 -25.17 25.98 10.37
C ASP A 667 -24.61 25.10 11.51
N LYS A 668 -23.52 24.35 11.26
CA LYS A 668 -22.81 23.57 12.28
C LYS A 668 -22.11 24.48 13.30
N ILE A 669 -21.38 25.50 12.85
CA ILE A 669 -20.74 26.51 13.71
C ILE A 669 -21.79 27.22 14.57
N TYR A 670 -22.95 27.56 13.98
CA TYR A 670 -24.09 28.11 14.71
C TYR A 670 -24.54 27.17 15.84
N SER A 671 -24.68 25.87 15.56
CA SER A 671 -25.04 24.89 16.60
C SER A 671 -24.01 24.85 17.73
N CYS A 672 -22.71 24.91 17.41
CA CYS A 672 -21.63 24.97 18.39
C CYS A 672 -21.74 26.22 19.26
N ILE A 673 -21.95 27.39 18.66
CA ILE A 673 -22.07 28.67 19.38
C ILE A 673 -23.33 28.70 20.25
N GLN A 674 -24.46 28.11 19.81
CA GLN A 674 -25.68 28.03 20.62
C GLN A 674 -25.53 27.17 21.89
N GLN A 675 -24.61 26.20 21.87
CA GLN A 675 -24.32 25.35 23.02
C GLN A 675 -23.40 26.05 24.04
N MET A 676 -22.82 27.20 23.71
CA MET A 676 -22.00 28.00 24.62
C MET A 676 -22.87 28.72 25.64
N GLY A 677 -22.35 28.86 26.87
CA GLY A 677 -23.06 29.35 28.06
C GLY A 677 -23.81 30.68 27.91
N ASP A 678 -23.31 31.76 28.51
CA ASP A 678 -24.03 33.04 28.48
C ASP A 678 -23.84 33.74 27.12
N LYS A 679 -24.94 33.85 26.36
CA LYS A 679 -24.99 34.53 25.07
C LYS A 679 -24.49 35.97 25.13
N ALA A 680 -24.75 36.71 26.21
CA ALA A 680 -24.28 38.09 26.33
C ALA A 680 -22.75 38.19 26.36
N ILE A 681 -22.08 37.23 27.01
CA ILE A 681 -20.62 37.17 27.08
C ILE A 681 -20.04 36.76 25.74
N VAL A 682 -20.62 35.74 25.10
CA VAL A 682 -20.21 35.29 23.76
C VAL A 682 -20.33 36.44 22.76
N LEU A 683 -21.43 37.21 22.81
CA LEU A 683 -21.62 38.37 21.93
C LEU A 683 -20.52 39.41 22.11
N ARG A 684 -20.15 39.74 23.36
CA ARG A 684 -19.07 40.70 23.66
C ARG A 684 -17.71 40.25 23.13
N LEU A 685 -17.45 38.94 23.11
CA LEU A 685 -16.20 38.39 22.58
C LEU A 685 -16.15 38.40 21.05
N ILE A 686 -17.27 38.15 20.37
CA ILE A 686 -17.31 38.05 18.91
C ILE A 686 -17.62 39.37 18.20
N GLU A 687 -18.33 40.32 18.83
CA GLU A 687 -18.88 41.49 18.11
C GLU A 687 -17.79 42.29 17.39
N ARG A 688 -16.71 42.63 18.09
CA ARG A 688 -15.62 43.44 17.54
C ARG A 688 -14.88 42.69 16.44
N LEU A 689 -14.57 41.42 16.67
CA LEU A 689 -13.88 40.57 15.70
C LEU A 689 -14.67 40.43 14.41
N ILE A 690 -15.99 40.19 14.50
CA ILE A 690 -16.84 40.03 13.32
C ILE A 690 -17.02 41.37 12.60
N VAL A 691 -17.24 42.47 13.31
CA VAL A 691 -17.40 43.81 12.71
C VAL A 691 -16.11 44.24 12.00
N ASP A 692 -14.94 43.97 12.58
CA ASP A 692 -13.65 44.23 11.96
C ASP A 692 -13.49 43.40 10.67
N GLN A 693 -13.90 42.12 10.66
CA GLN A 693 -13.88 41.28 9.45
C GLN A 693 -14.88 41.75 8.38
N ILE A 694 -16.09 42.20 8.76
CA ILE A 694 -17.07 42.74 7.81
C ILE A 694 -16.53 44.02 7.15
N SER A 695 -15.79 44.84 7.91
CA SER A 695 -15.19 46.08 7.43
C SER A 695 -14.10 45.86 6.36
N GLN A 696 -13.50 44.65 6.31
CA GLN A 696 -12.57 44.24 5.26
C GLN A 696 -13.26 43.87 3.93
N LYS A 697 -14.60 44.03 3.84
CA LYS A 697 -15.43 43.76 2.65
C LYS A 697 -15.21 42.35 2.03
N PRO A 698 -15.41 41.26 2.80
CA PRO A 698 -15.35 39.90 2.24
C PRO A 698 -16.52 39.64 1.27
N SER A 699 -16.59 38.44 0.67
CA SER A 699 -17.68 38.07 -0.25
C SER A 699 -19.07 38.24 0.40
N VAL A 700 -20.11 38.40 -0.42
CA VAL A 700 -21.50 38.52 0.06
C VAL A 700 -21.91 37.30 0.90
N ASP A 701 -21.45 36.11 0.51
CA ASP A 701 -21.69 34.86 1.25
C ASP A 701 -21.04 34.85 2.64
N ASN A 702 -19.79 35.30 2.73
CA ASN A 702 -19.06 35.33 4.00
C ASN A 702 -19.66 36.41 4.91
N ARG A 703 -19.97 37.60 4.37
CA ARG A 703 -20.68 38.66 5.13
C ARG A 703 -22.01 38.17 5.65
N CYS A 704 -22.79 37.44 4.84
CA CYS A 704 -24.05 36.83 5.30
C CYS A 704 -23.85 35.87 6.48
N SER A 705 -22.85 34.99 6.37
CA SER A 705 -22.54 33.98 7.37
C SER A 705 -22.08 34.61 8.69
N LEU A 706 -21.22 35.62 8.61
CA LEU A 706 -20.78 36.43 9.74
C LEU A 706 -21.94 37.19 10.42
N LEU A 707 -22.85 37.80 9.65
CA LEU A 707 -24.04 38.47 10.18
C LEU A 707 -24.97 37.48 10.87
N ARG A 708 -25.13 36.27 10.33
CA ARG A 708 -25.91 35.19 10.95
C ARG A 708 -25.31 34.76 12.29
N MET A 709 -23.98 34.71 12.41
CA MET A 709 -23.31 34.45 13.68
C MET A 709 -23.68 35.51 14.73
N ILE A 710 -23.63 36.81 14.40
CA ILE A 710 -24.05 37.87 15.35
C ILE A 710 -25.52 37.72 15.74
N VAL A 711 -26.41 37.59 14.75
CA VAL A 711 -27.87 37.48 14.97
C VAL A 711 -28.23 36.29 15.86
N SER A 712 -27.45 35.22 15.81
CA SER A 712 -27.68 34.02 16.61
C SER A 712 -27.49 34.22 18.12
N VAL A 713 -26.58 35.11 18.51
CA VAL A 713 -26.20 35.34 19.89
C VAL A 713 -26.87 36.60 20.45
N ASP A 714 -27.11 37.58 19.59
CA ASP A 714 -27.76 38.85 19.94
C ASP A 714 -29.25 38.67 20.31
N SER A 715 -29.76 39.57 21.16
CA SER A 715 -31.11 39.56 21.72
C SER A 715 -31.95 40.75 21.26
N LYS A 716 -33.24 40.81 21.67
CA LYS A 716 -34.08 42.00 21.51
C LYS A 716 -34.39 42.56 22.91
N PRO A 717 -33.94 43.78 23.28
CA PRO A 717 -33.15 44.73 22.49
C PRO A 717 -31.70 44.25 22.26
N THR A 718 -31.04 44.84 21.26
CA THR A 718 -29.66 44.48 20.91
C THR A 718 -28.69 44.77 22.06
N LEU A 719 -27.70 43.89 22.23
CA LEU A 719 -26.62 44.06 23.20
C LEU A 719 -25.30 44.55 22.56
N LEU A 720 -25.36 44.92 21.28
CA LEU A 720 -24.21 45.42 20.54
C LEU A 720 -23.72 46.78 21.07
N SER A 721 -22.41 46.98 21.08
CA SER A 721 -21.82 48.29 21.45
C SER A 721 -22.14 49.39 20.43
N GLU A 722 -22.22 50.65 20.89
CA GLU A 722 -22.48 51.81 20.03
C GLU A 722 -21.48 51.92 18.87
N GLN A 723 -20.20 51.61 19.11
CA GLN A 723 -19.16 51.59 18.08
C GLN A 723 -19.41 50.50 17.01
N SER A 724 -19.88 49.33 17.43
CA SER A 724 -20.27 48.25 16.52
C SER A 724 -21.52 48.63 15.72
N ILE A 725 -22.51 49.26 16.34
CA ILE A 725 -23.73 49.76 15.69
C ILE A 725 -23.39 50.80 14.61
N ALA A 726 -22.52 51.76 14.92
CA ALA A 726 -22.08 52.79 13.98
C ALA A 726 -21.36 52.17 12.76
N THR A 727 -20.45 51.23 13.00
CA THR A 727 -19.67 50.57 11.94
C THR A 727 -20.54 49.63 11.11
N LEU A 728 -21.44 48.87 11.74
CA LEU A 728 -22.41 48.01 11.04
C LEU A 728 -23.39 48.83 10.21
N GLY A 729 -23.86 49.98 10.70
CA GLY A 729 -24.78 50.84 9.93
C GLY A 729 -24.20 51.25 8.56
N LEU A 730 -22.90 51.54 8.52
CA LEU A 730 -22.18 51.82 7.27
C LEU A 730 -22.11 50.59 6.36
N HIS A 731 -21.57 49.47 6.87
CA HIS A 731 -21.29 48.28 6.05
C HIS A 731 -22.54 47.45 5.70
N LEU A 732 -23.62 47.52 6.49
CA LEU A 732 -24.90 46.87 6.17
C LEU A 732 -25.59 47.53 4.98
N SER A 733 -25.47 48.84 4.84
CA SER A 733 -26.01 49.56 3.67
C SER A 733 -25.28 49.12 2.39
N GLU A 734 -23.96 49.01 2.43
CA GLU A 734 -23.14 48.50 1.32
C GLU A 734 -23.46 47.03 1.03
N TYR A 735 -23.60 46.20 2.07
CA TYR A 735 -23.97 44.80 1.94
C TYR A 735 -25.31 44.60 1.23
N LEU A 736 -26.35 45.35 1.62
CA LEU A 736 -27.67 45.26 0.98
C LEU A 736 -27.63 45.68 -0.50
N ILE A 737 -26.84 46.69 -0.84
CA ILE A 737 -26.59 47.12 -2.23
C ILE A 737 -25.89 45.98 -3.00
N ASP A 738 -24.86 45.37 -2.43
CA ASP A 738 -24.11 44.27 -3.04
C ASP A 738 -25.00 43.03 -3.26
N VAL A 739 -25.86 42.67 -2.31
CA VAL A 739 -26.81 41.53 -2.43
C VAL A 739 -27.71 41.70 -3.65
N VAL A 740 -28.23 42.90 -3.85
CA VAL A 740 -29.14 43.22 -4.95
C VAL A 740 -28.43 43.26 -6.30
N GLN A 741 -27.18 43.73 -6.32
CA GLN A 741 -26.36 43.77 -7.54
C GLN A 741 -25.87 42.37 -7.95
N CYS A 742 -25.50 41.52 -6.99
CA CYS A 742 -25.03 40.16 -7.26
C CYS A 742 -26.16 39.20 -7.65
N VAL A 743 -27.41 39.47 -7.27
CA VAL A 743 -28.58 38.65 -7.62
C VAL A 743 -29.59 39.54 -8.34
N PRO A 744 -29.55 39.72 -9.68
CA PRO A 744 -30.48 40.59 -10.40
C PRO A 744 -31.94 40.09 -10.40
N GLU A 745 -32.91 41.00 -10.63
CA GLU A 745 -34.30 40.63 -10.92
C GLU A 745 -34.38 40.16 -12.37
N ASP A 746 -35.10 39.07 -12.63
CA ASP A 746 -35.34 38.62 -14.00
C ASP A 746 -36.36 39.59 -14.63
N ASP A 747 -36.00 40.22 -15.76
CA ASP A 747 -36.89 41.06 -16.57
C ASP A 747 -37.94 40.15 -17.22
N GLY A 748 -38.98 39.83 -16.45
CA GLY A 748 -40.24 39.22 -16.83
C GLY A 748 -40.23 38.30 -18.05
N GLN A 749 -39.81 37.04 -17.91
CA GLN A 749 -40.35 35.95 -18.76
C GLN A 749 -40.16 34.51 -18.30
N ARG A 750 -39.61 34.21 -17.10
CA ARG A 750 -39.59 32.83 -16.58
C ARG A 750 -40.03 32.76 -15.12
N ILE A 751 -40.54 31.59 -14.75
CA ILE A 751 -41.36 31.25 -13.58
C ILE A 751 -40.94 31.99 -12.28
N PRO A 752 -41.88 32.54 -11.47
CA PRO A 752 -41.60 33.61 -10.50
C PRO A 752 -40.92 33.21 -9.17
N SER A 753 -40.45 31.97 -8.99
CA SER A 753 -40.21 31.43 -7.65
C SER A 753 -38.75 31.39 -7.18
N PHE A 754 -37.75 31.56 -8.05
CA PHE A 754 -36.34 31.27 -7.70
C PHE A 754 -35.51 32.49 -7.20
N PRO A 755 -35.40 33.63 -7.91
CA PRO A 755 -34.50 34.74 -7.52
C PRO A 755 -34.92 35.45 -6.23
N PHE A 756 -36.23 35.58 -6.00
CA PHE A 756 -36.80 36.24 -4.82
C PHE A 756 -36.49 35.47 -3.52
N SER A 757 -36.43 34.13 -3.58
CA SER A 757 -36.08 33.28 -2.44
C SER A 757 -34.62 33.47 -1.99
N LEU A 758 -33.72 33.77 -2.95
CA LEU A 758 -32.30 33.91 -2.72
C LEU A 758 -31.93 35.28 -2.13
N ARG A 759 -32.47 36.37 -2.68
CA ARG A 759 -32.32 37.70 -2.07
C ARG A 759 -32.83 37.73 -0.63
N ARG A 760 -33.95 37.04 -0.38
CA ARG A 760 -34.50 36.91 0.97
C ARG A 760 -33.55 36.16 1.91
N TYR A 761 -32.89 35.09 1.45
CA TYR A 761 -31.89 34.38 2.26
C TYR A 761 -30.77 35.32 2.73
N TYR A 762 -30.24 36.18 1.86
CA TYR A 762 -29.18 37.12 2.21
C TYR A 762 -29.67 38.31 3.04
N ALA A 763 -30.93 38.73 2.88
CA ALA A 763 -31.49 39.86 3.62
C ALA A 763 -31.99 39.52 5.03
N VAL A 764 -32.33 38.26 5.31
CA VAL A 764 -32.84 37.81 6.62
C VAL A 764 -32.00 38.27 7.82
N PRO A 765 -30.65 38.15 7.82
CA PRO A 765 -29.84 38.62 8.95
C PRO A 765 -29.99 40.13 9.19
N CYS A 766 -30.11 40.92 8.11
CA CYS A 766 -30.34 42.35 8.20
C CYS A 766 -31.72 42.66 8.78
N PHE A 767 -32.76 41.90 8.41
CA PHE A 767 -34.09 42.07 8.99
C PHE A 767 -34.08 41.88 10.51
N PHE A 768 -33.44 40.80 10.99
CA PHE A 768 -33.32 40.58 12.44
C PHE A 768 -32.56 41.70 13.15
N MET A 769 -31.44 42.17 12.60
CA MET A 769 -30.66 43.26 13.21
C MET A 769 -31.44 44.58 13.24
N LEU A 770 -32.13 44.92 12.16
CA LEU A 770 -32.91 46.15 12.04
C LEU A 770 -34.15 46.13 12.95
N ASP A 771 -34.76 44.95 13.16
CA ASP A 771 -35.85 44.77 14.13
C ASP A 771 -35.39 44.90 15.58
N ARG A 772 -34.14 44.56 15.87
CA ARG A 772 -33.55 44.64 17.22
C ARG A 772 -32.96 46.02 17.55
N CYS A 773 -32.59 46.81 16.53
CA CYS A 773 -31.97 48.12 16.68
C CYS A 773 -32.53 49.16 15.68
N HIS A 774 -33.42 50.03 16.14
CA HIS A 774 -34.00 51.08 15.29
C HIS A 774 -32.97 52.14 14.88
N GLU A 775 -31.96 52.40 15.71
CA GLU A 775 -30.87 53.32 15.37
C GLU A 775 -30.06 52.83 14.16
N LEU A 776 -29.87 51.52 14.03
CA LEU A 776 -29.24 50.91 12.87
C LEU A 776 -30.02 51.18 11.59
N MET A 777 -31.36 51.16 11.63
CA MET A 777 -32.22 51.54 10.50
C MET A 777 -31.98 53.00 10.07
N ASN A 778 -31.89 53.92 11.04
CA ASN A 778 -31.60 55.33 10.76
C ASN A 778 -30.26 55.49 10.04
N LEU A 779 -29.20 54.80 10.50
CA LEU A 779 -27.87 54.85 9.92
C LEU A 779 -27.83 54.26 8.50
N VAL A 780 -28.48 53.11 8.28
CA VAL A 780 -28.56 52.46 6.95
C VAL A 780 -29.26 53.37 5.94
N LEU A 781 -30.41 53.95 6.30
CA LEU A 781 -31.16 54.86 5.41
C LEU A 781 -30.38 56.14 5.11
N LYS A 782 -29.73 56.75 6.10
CA LYS A 782 -28.87 57.94 5.90
C LYS A 782 -27.71 57.63 4.95
N LYS A 783 -27.07 56.47 5.12
CA LYS A 783 -25.93 56.08 4.28
C LYS A 783 -26.37 55.78 2.85
N MET A 784 -27.52 55.12 2.63
CA MET A 784 -28.10 54.94 1.30
C MET A 784 -28.37 56.28 0.59
N GLY A 785 -28.86 57.30 1.33
CA GLY A 785 -29.00 58.67 0.81
C GLY A 785 -27.66 59.32 0.47
N SER A 786 -26.64 59.14 1.32
CA SER A 786 -25.29 59.67 1.05
C SER A 786 -24.65 59.03 -0.18
N VAL A 787 -24.83 57.73 -0.42
CA VAL A 787 -24.27 57.03 -1.59
C VAL A 787 -24.79 57.64 -2.90
N ILE A 788 -26.05 58.07 -2.92
CA ILE A 788 -26.67 58.75 -4.06
C ILE A 788 -26.12 60.18 -4.19
N TYR A 789 -26.01 60.91 -3.08
CA TYR A 789 -25.40 62.25 -3.06
C TYR A 789 -23.94 62.25 -3.52
N ASP A 790 -23.09 61.36 -3.01
CA ASP A 790 -21.68 61.23 -3.39
C ASP A 790 -21.55 60.93 -4.89
N SER A 791 -22.45 60.11 -5.43
CA SER A 791 -22.50 59.82 -6.87
C SER A 791 -22.92 61.06 -7.68
N SER A 792 -23.77 61.93 -7.13
CA SER A 792 -24.14 63.22 -7.73
C SER A 792 -22.97 64.22 -7.78
N VAL A 793 -22.11 64.21 -6.76
CA VAL A 793 -20.92 65.07 -6.69
C VAL A 793 -19.85 64.60 -7.67
N LEU A 794 -19.64 63.28 -7.79
CA LEU A 794 -18.75 62.67 -8.79
C LEU A 794 -19.17 62.97 -10.24
N LEU A 795 -20.47 62.94 -10.52
CA LEU A 795 -21.01 63.31 -11.83
C LEU A 795 -20.82 64.78 -12.20
N LYS A 796 -20.77 65.66 -11.19
CA LYS A 796 -20.51 67.10 -11.38
C LYS A 796 -19.03 67.41 -11.62
N SER A 797 -18.11 66.50 -11.26
CA SER A 797 -16.66 66.73 -11.36
C SER A 797 -16.00 66.09 -12.58
N ASN A 798 -16.58 65.04 -13.19
CA ASN A 798 -16.00 64.38 -14.38
C ASN A 798 -17.07 63.87 -15.38
N LYS A 799 -16.89 64.19 -16.67
CA LYS A 799 -17.83 63.88 -17.78
C LYS A 799 -17.46 62.60 -18.55
N CYS A 800 -17.51 61.42 -17.94
CA CYS A 800 -17.32 60.14 -18.64
C CYS A 800 -18.60 59.28 -18.66
N CYS A 801 -18.92 58.63 -19.79
CA CYS A 801 -20.10 57.75 -19.94
C CYS A 801 -20.10 56.55 -18.95
N GLN A 802 -18.93 56.07 -18.54
CA GLN A 802 -18.82 54.96 -17.59
C GLN A 802 -19.28 55.36 -16.17
N ASP A 803 -19.04 56.62 -15.77
CA ASP A 803 -19.40 57.14 -14.45
C ASP A 803 -20.91 57.38 -14.33
N VAL A 804 -21.56 57.78 -15.43
CA VAL A 804 -23.02 57.90 -15.55
C VAL A 804 -23.70 56.54 -15.34
N ARG A 805 -23.22 55.50 -16.03
CA ARG A 805 -23.75 54.14 -15.90
C ARG A 805 -23.53 53.56 -14.50
N ASN A 806 -22.37 53.81 -13.91
CA ASN A 806 -22.07 53.38 -12.54
C ASN A 806 -22.99 54.08 -11.50
N CYS A 807 -23.26 55.37 -11.68
CA CYS A 807 -24.21 56.10 -10.82
C CYS A 807 -25.63 55.55 -10.96
N LEU A 808 -26.10 55.32 -12.18
CA LEU A 808 -27.43 54.79 -12.45
C LEU A 808 -27.62 53.39 -11.84
N ASN A 809 -26.59 52.54 -11.95
CA ASN A 809 -26.56 51.22 -11.31
C ASN A 809 -26.63 51.31 -9.78
N LYS A 810 -25.99 52.30 -9.16
CA LYS A 810 -26.09 52.55 -7.71
C LYS A 810 -27.49 53.03 -7.31
N VAL A 811 -28.10 53.95 -8.07
CA VAL A 811 -29.47 54.43 -7.82
C VAL A 811 -30.49 53.28 -7.91
N ASN A 812 -30.38 52.43 -8.94
CA ASN A 812 -31.22 51.23 -9.08
C ASN A 812 -31.00 50.23 -7.95
N ALA A 813 -29.75 49.99 -7.56
CA ALA A 813 -29.43 49.06 -6.48
C ALA A 813 -29.96 49.56 -5.12
N VAL A 814 -29.85 50.86 -4.81
CA VAL A 814 -30.45 51.44 -3.60
C VAL A 814 -31.98 51.33 -3.64
N THR A 815 -32.60 51.64 -4.77
CA THR A 815 -34.07 51.52 -4.94
C THR A 815 -34.55 50.09 -4.76
N SER A 816 -33.81 49.13 -5.32
CA SER A 816 -34.11 47.70 -5.22
C SER A 816 -33.82 47.15 -3.80
N ALA A 817 -32.79 47.64 -3.11
CA ALA A 817 -32.52 47.30 -1.71
C ALA A 817 -33.62 47.83 -0.77
N LEU A 818 -34.10 49.06 -0.99
CA LEU A 818 -35.24 49.62 -0.25
C LEU A 818 -36.52 48.84 -0.54
N SER A 819 -36.73 48.39 -1.78
CA SER A 819 -37.85 47.52 -2.15
C SER A 819 -37.77 46.16 -1.44
N LEU A 820 -36.58 45.59 -1.31
CA LEU A 820 -36.33 44.33 -0.59
C LEU A 820 -36.61 44.47 0.92
N LEU A 821 -36.20 45.58 1.55
CA LEU A 821 -36.52 45.88 2.95
C LEU A 821 -38.03 46.08 3.16
N HIS A 822 -38.69 46.82 2.26
CA HIS A 822 -40.14 47.07 2.33
C HIS A 822 -40.99 45.81 2.11
N GLY A 823 -40.43 44.79 1.45
CA GLY A 823 -41.07 43.50 1.25
C GLY A 823 -41.42 42.76 2.55
N ASP A 824 -40.71 43.02 3.65
CA ASP A 824 -41.00 42.43 4.96
C ASP A 824 -41.94 43.33 5.80
N PRO A 825 -43.05 42.79 6.34
CA PRO A 825 -44.06 43.59 7.03
C PRO A 825 -43.59 44.18 8.37
N GLN A 826 -42.65 43.55 9.08
CA GLN A 826 -42.10 44.09 10.33
C GLN A 826 -41.16 45.24 10.03
N ILE A 827 -40.25 45.04 9.07
CA ILE A 827 -39.31 46.08 8.64
C ILE A 827 -40.04 47.28 8.05
N ARG A 828 -41.12 47.06 7.29
CA ARG A 828 -41.97 48.14 6.77
C ARG A 828 -42.51 49.07 7.88
N ARG A 829 -42.94 48.50 9.01
CA ARG A 829 -43.41 49.28 10.18
C ARG A 829 -42.29 50.08 10.84
N ILE A 830 -41.06 49.58 10.80
CA ILE A 830 -39.90 50.32 11.32
C ILE A 830 -39.51 51.43 10.33
N MET A 831 -39.53 51.15 9.03
CA MET A 831 -39.26 52.15 7.99
C MET A 831 -40.24 53.33 8.01
N SER A 832 -41.52 53.12 8.37
CA SER A 832 -42.49 54.22 8.48
C SER A 832 -42.13 55.23 9.57
N LEU A 833 -41.36 54.83 10.60
CA LEU A 833 -40.83 55.75 11.62
C LEU A 833 -39.75 56.69 11.08
N TYR A 834 -39.10 56.32 9.96
CA TYR A 834 -37.98 57.04 9.35
C TYR A 834 -38.31 57.61 7.97
N LYS A 835 -39.59 57.95 7.72
CA LYS A 835 -40.08 58.49 6.45
C LYS A 835 -39.23 59.67 5.93
N LYS A 836 -38.83 60.60 6.82
CA LYS A 836 -37.98 61.75 6.47
C LYS A 836 -36.65 61.36 5.82
N ASN A 837 -36.07 60.22 6.20
CA ASN A 837 -34.83 59.74 5.58
C ASN A 837 -35.07 59.19 4.17
N ILE A 838 -36.24 58.57 3.95
CA ILE A 838 -36.66 58.09 2.63
C ILE A 838 -37.00 59.27 1.71
N ASP A 839 -37.64 60.30 2.24
CA ASP A 839 -37.89 61.55 1.52
C ASP A 839 -36.56 62.21 1.10
N ASN A 840 -35.55 62.23 1.99
CA ASN A 840 -34.21 62.70 1.63
C ASN A 840 -33.58 61.86 0.50
N VAL A 841 -33.69 60.52 0.54
CA VAL A 841 -33.22 59.66 -0.57
C VAL A 841 -33.89 60.03 -1.89
N ILE A 842 -35.21 60.28 -1.88
CA ILE A 842 -35.97 60.70 -3.06
C ILE A 842 -35.53 62.08 -3.55
N GLU A 843 -35.34 63.04 -2.65
CA GLU A 843 -34.83 64.38 -2.98
C GLU A 843 -33.43 64.32 -3.62
N GLN A 844 -32.56 63.40 -3.16
CA GLN A 844 -31.25 63.19 -3.77
C GLN A 844 -31.33 62.57 -5.18
N VAL A 845 -32.30 61.70 -5.44
CA VAL A 845 -32.54 61.17 -6.80
C VAL A 845 -33.13 62.23 -7.73
N ILE A 846 -34.02 63.09 -7.21
CA ILE A 846 -34.59 64.22 -7.99
C ILE A 846 -33.52 65.28 -8.29
N SER A 847 -32.63 65.58 -7.34
CA SER A 847 -31.52 66.52 -7.56
C SER A 847 -30.58 66.04 -8.66
N LEU A 848 -30.32 64.73 -8.73
CA LEU A 848 -29.59 64.06 -9.82
C LEU A 848 -30.29 64.16 -11.18
N GLN A 849 -31.63 64.08 -11.22
CA GLN A 849 -32.40 64.20 -12.47
C GLN A 849 -32.46 65.65 -12.97
N SER A 850 -32.53 66.62 -12.06
CA SER A 850 -32.71 68.05 -12.35
C SER A 850 -31.42 68.81 -12.69
N SER A 851 -30.24 68.23 -12.47
CA SER A 851 -28.98 68.82 -12.92
C SER A 851 -28.86 68.74 -14.44
N GLY A 852 -29.31 69.79 -15.13
CA GLY A 852 -29.41 69.88 -16.60
C GLY A 852 -28.09 69.86 -17.38
N GLU A 853 -26.98 69.39 -16.80
CA GLU A 853 -25.65 69.31 -17.46
C GLU A 853 -25.21 67.88 -17.83
N ILE A 854 -26.01 66.85 -17.49
CA ILE A 854 -25.68 65.45 -17.80
C ILE A 854 -26.38 65.04 -19.10
N SER A 855 -25.62 64.84 -20.18
CA SER A 855 -26.10 64.26 -21.43
C SER A 855 -26.38 62.76 -21.24
N MET A 856 -27.53 62.43 -20.65
CA MET A 856 -28.01 61.05 -20.48
C MET A 856 -28.69 60.56 -21.77
N LYS A 857 -28.46 59.30 -22.15
CA LYS A 857 -29.19 58.66 -23.24
C LYS A 857 -30.66 58.42 -22.84
N ILE A 858 -31.57 58.29 -23.81
CA ILE A 858 -33.00 58.05 -23.57
C ILE A 858 -33.23 56.84 -22.64
N GLU A 859 -32.50 55.74 -22.87
CA GLU A 859 -32.54 54.53 -22.03
C GLU A 859 -32.13 54.80 -20.57
N GLU A 860 -31.14 55.67 -20.33
CA GLU A 860 -30.64 56.01 -18.99
C GLU A 860 -31.64 56.88 -18.22
N HIS A 861 -32.34 57.77 -18.94
CA HIS A 861 -33.40 58.58 -18.38
C HIS A 861 -34.65 57.75 -18.02
N ASP A 862 -34.97 56.73 -18.81
CA ASP A 862 -36.08 55.80 -18.51
C ASP A 862 -35.80 54.90 -17.31
N ILE A 863 -34.54 54.52 -17.08
CA ILE A 863 -34.13 53.80 -15.88
C ILE A 863 -34.27 54.70 -14.63
N MET A 864 -33.82 55.95 -14.69
CA MET A 864 -33.94 56.90 -13.57
C MET A 864 -35.42 57.18 -13.24
N LYS A 865 -36.26 57.34 -14.26
CA LYS A 865 -37.72 57.48 -14.10
C LYS A 865 -38.36 56.26 -13.44
N ARG A 866 -37.96 55.04 -13.82
CA ARG A 866 -38.44 53.80 -13.20
C ARG A 866 -38.05 53.72 -11.72
N ALA A 867 -36.80 54.03 -11.39
CA ALA A 867 -36.34 54.05 -10.00
C ALA A 867 -37.10 55.09 -9.16
N LEU A 868 -37.29 56.31 -9.69
CA LEU A 868 -38.06 57.36 -9.02
C LEU A 868 -39.54 56.97 -8.84
N HIS A 869 -40.13 56.29 -9.82
CA HIS A 869 -41.50 55.78 -9.72
C HIS A 869 -41.62 54.71 -8.62
N GLN A 870 -40.69 53.75 -8.56
CA GLN A 870 -40.65 52.73 -7.51
C GLN A 870 -40.45 53.34 -6.12
N LEU A 871 -39.55 54.32 -5.96
CA LEU A 871 -39.36 55.02 -4.68
C LEU A 871 -40.61 55.79 -4.22
N ASN A 872 -41.34 56.43 -5.15
CA ASN A 872 -42.60 57.09 -4.83
C ASN A 872 -43.69 56.09 -4.40
N ILE A 873 -43.78 54.93 -5.07
CA ILE A 873 -44.68 53.84 -4.65
C ILE A 873 -44.33 53.36 -3.24
N LEU A 874 -43.05 53.17 -2.93
CA LEU A 874 -42.59 52.80 -1.59
C LEU A 874 -43.00 53.84 -0.55
N ARG A 875 -42.77 55.13 -0.82
CA ARG A 875 -43.17 56.23 0.06
C ARG A 875 -44.67 56.27 0.31
N ASP A 876 -45.47 56.04 -0.73
CA ASP A 876 -46.93 56.10 -0.63
C ASP A 876 -47.51 54.88 0.10
N ASN A 877 -46.84 53.72 0.03
CA ASN A 877 -47.17 52.50 0.76
C ASN A 877 -46.72 52.50 2.24
N LEU A 878 -45.96 53.51 2.68
CA LEU A 878 -45.59 53.74 4.08
C LEU A 878 -46.62 54.63 4.81
N LYS A 879 -47.80 54.85 4.23
CA LYS A 879 -48.92 55.55 4.90
C LYS A 879 -49.47 54.69 6.04
N SER A 880 -49.73 55.39 7.16
CA SER A 880 -49.96 54.92 8.54
C SER A 880 -50.73 53.63 8.70
#